data_AF-A0A844MWZ4-F1
#
_entry.id   AF-A0A844MWZ4-F1
#
_cell.length_a   1.000
_cell.length_b   1.000
_cell.length_c   1.000
_cell.angle_alpha   90.00
_cell.angle_beta   90.00
_cell.angle_gamma   90.00
#
_symmetry.space_group_name_H-M   'P 1'
#
loop_
_entity.id
_entity.type
_entity.pdbx_description
1 polymer ?
#
loop_
_entity_poly.entity_id
_entity_poly.type
_entity_poly.pdbx_seq_one_letter_code
_entity_poly.pdbx_strand_id
1 'polypeptide(L)'
;MTHQNTILNGQTSTFSNFNNLELQIETFDIRNFIDRLQPTKEKNRYICPVCGGNNLTISADPNKVPAPYQCWNKCDCSDIREAIAPWEEKVGRTGDRPKKATPKPKEKIPNPLPIPFNAKLVLLPQPATDTPQPQKPGYIPRPVEAKAGKNIGTIMETVYQYSETQSVLRFDWEDKTKDKGRNKSFVQTHVDDNGRVIRTKGDAPWYGYKQNEVTDAAEETIGTPAILWVEGEKNVEIARSVGIAAISAQGSNWRESDLRVILDRLKEDLGQPVQIFLTDNDSNGTGDKKGEIFALACRKAGLPFLVVPAKTICESIPDKGDIEQILENMSGEELVELLRQQIEEAIISQIESDEKNFQETAEENEETPDSLNPDTHFNQQALNFLYGGKPWISADDKLYCWDGNYYRYSPDSVERPRIASYCNSYCVFVGQGERRQATYPFATPSAVEQVLRWVKMRFEIDPNKLNPPGINCINGVVGVKWEGNKPIRFIEEHDPSKHYFTYEPLIKYDPEADTTDCDRLLQCLDKPQQEVLLRNLAASIDLPEVRKRRGREVRVLLACGLGSNGKDALRQTMSTIFGHSGMTSVSLADFAHYDDGRKFALAPLLYSRMNWASENPQTARLDRIQSLKLFATGNVLHSERKGKDHIEFIPKAPGIFNLNETPSLHGVLQAIQDRIAVIEFRKTFKNNPDPNDPNELQADPRFAYDDEFVRINVAPAFLNKMFDALEALIAEGIDYECTTEAFRSMQKENNHLIQFCEDIGLEYAPDKIMTAMDIWNHLEQWYISNGTLTLEEDGKKRMWAEQAKPSDKNVKAVNQVIPRFKQLFPKAKLITVPHPSGKRVLQALQGISIITQGTPIPVETDSHTTSTPVPHQSPHQLSLINQEFHTTHTSLSNIGVEEKNKISTSSIEEKNAVDPKVEQNSPELVWVVCDADSTSVSEFETGVGTGVEVVCENTPSQFDASTNAENVRELLMSQEENIGAMLAKLLSGWTEEQKTLVKQYLSQDEIESVRTVVREAVANLKTINSGDNSKKGERPQETEPQIQVGDSVTISVPYHVRNGQSGVVEFFNEIGEAIIYWINDGDNQKHQAHRSYPVSDLTLVKNLSDSDTATT
;
A
#
# COMPACT_ATOMS: atom_id res chain seq x y z
N MET A 1 43.47 43.40 -5.26
CA MET A 1 44.63 43.13 -4.39
C MET A 1 44.76 41.62 -4.22
N THR A 2 45.99 41.12 -4.07
CA THR A 2 46.36 39.69 -4.15
C THR A 2 46.04 38.88 -2.90
N HIS A 3 45.63 37.62 -3.10
CA HIS A 3 46.11 36.35 -2.49
C HIS A 3 45.03 35.28 -2.74
N GLN A 4 45.17 34.46 -3.78
CA GLN A 4 45.74 33.10 -3.74
C GLN A 4 44.91 32.08 -2.92
N ASN A 5 44.13 31.27 -3.64
CA ASN A 5 43.60 30.00 -3.15
C ASN A 5 44.67 28.91 -3.25
N THR A 6 44.84 28.12 -2.19
CA THR A 6 45.56 26.83 -2.23
C THR A 6 44.84 25.82 -1.35
N ILE A 7 44.48 24.68 -1.94
CA ILE A 7 43.89 23.52 -1.26
C ILE A 7 45.02 22.71 -0.62
N LEU A 8 44.84 22.22 0.60
CA LEU A 8 45.80 21.31 1.25
C LEU A 8 45.09 20.18 2.03
N ASN A 9 45.72 19.01 1.98
CA ASN A 9 45.18 17.72 2.41
C ASN A 9 45.06 17.59 3.93
N GLY A 10 43.99 16.91 4.39
CA GLY A 10 43.88 16.36 5.74
C GLY A 10 43.98 14.84 5.70
N GLN A 11 45.16 14.28 5.94
CA GLN A 11 45.35 12.83 6.14
C GLN A 11 45.03 12.45 7.60
N THR A 12 44.31 11.34 7.80
CA THR A 12 44.11 10.75 9.13
C THR A 12 44.86 9.43 9.27
N SER A 13 45.96 9.44 10.03
CA SER A 13 46.76 8.25 10.33
C SER A 13 46.94 8.02 11.84
N THR A 14 46.41 6.88 12.30
CA THR A 14 46.94 5.97 13.33
C THR A 14 47.97 6.44 14.37
N PHE A 15 47.59 6.50 15.65
CA PHE A 15 48.40 6.17 16.86
C PHE A 15 47.41 5.71 17.95
N SER A 16 47.26 4.43 18.29
CA SER A 16 48.13 3.51 19.07
C SER A 16 48.04 3.63 20.61
N ASN A 17 47.35 2.66 21.21
CA ASN A 17 47.57 2.02 22.52
C ASN A 17 48.00 2.85 23.75
N PHE A 18 47.11 2.88 24.75
CA PHE A 18 47.49 2.85 26.16
C PHE A 18 47.12 1.50 26.80
N ASN A 19 48.17 0.77 27.18
CA ASN A 19 48.27 -0.34 28.14
C ASN A 19 46.97 -0.88 28.80
N ASN A 20 46.64 -2.14 28.50
CA ASN A 20 46.09 -3.07 29.49
C ASN A 20 47.17 -4.11 29.83
N LEU A 21 47.36 -4.38 31.12
CA LEU A 21 48.44 -5.24 31.63
C LEU A 21 48.01 -6.72 31.63
N GLU A 22 47.89 -7.34 30.45
CA GLU A 22 47.58 -8.77 30.36
C GLU A 22 48.79 -9.63 30.71
N LEU A 23 48.58 -10.57 31.64
CA LEU A 23 49.54 -11.61 32.02
C LEU A 23 49.87 -12.48 30.80
N GLN A 24 51.13 -12.47 30.36
CA GLN A 24 51.61 -13.38 29.32
C GLN A 24 51.57 -14.83 29.83
N ILE A 25 50.55 -15.58 29.44
CA ILE A 25 50.50 -17.03 29.65
C ILE A 25 51.35 -17.69 28.55
N GLU A 26 52.47 -18.30 28.93
CA GLU A 26 53.33 -19.04 28.00
C GLU A 26 52.56 -20.15 27.28
N THR A 27 52.80 -20.26 25.97
CA THR A 27 52.23 -21.30 25.11
C THR A 27 52.72 -22.67 25.56
N PHE A 28 51.80 -23.54 26.02
CA PHE A 28 52.15 -24.90 26.42
C PHE A 28 52.77 -25.67 25.26
N ASP A 29 53.97 -26.19 25.49
CA ASP A 29 54.68 -27.13 24.64
C ASP A 29 54.79 -28.47 25.40
N ILE A 30 54.30 -29.55 24.79
CA ILE A 30 54.28 -30.88 25.40
C ILE A 30 55.70 -31.41 25.71
N ARG A 31 56.74 -30.89 25.04
CA ARG A 31 58.14 -31.26 25.29
C ARG A 31 58.60 -30.91 26.71
N ASN A 32 57.98 -29.90 27.33
CA ASN A 32 58.28 -29.48 28.69
C ASN A 32 57.67 -30.42 29.76
N PHE A 33 56.88 -31.42 29.34
CA PHE A 33 56.18 -32.37 30.23
C PHE A 33 56.44 -33.84 29.82
N ILE A 34 57.55 -34.11 29.13
CA ILE A 34 57.95 -35.47 28.72
C ILE A 34 58.22 -36.38 29.93
N ASP A 35 58.63 -35.80 31.06
CA ASP A 35 58.82 -36.47 32.36
C ASP A 35 57.52 -37.10 32.90
N ARG A 36 56.36 -36.51 32.58
CA ARG A 36 55.04 -37.00 32.95
C ARG A 36 54.46 -38.03 31.95
N LEU A 37 55.20 -38.38 30.90
CA LEU A 37 54.80 -39.35 29.88
C LEU A 37 55.65 -40.62 29.92
N GLN A 38 55.01 -41.78 29.89
CA GLN A 38 55.72 -43.05 29.81
C GLN A 38 56.19 -43.31 28.36
N PRO A 39 57.52 -43.38 28.07
CA PRO A 39 58.02 -43.67 26.73
C PRO A 39 57.75 -45.13 26.35
N THR A 40 57.60 -45.40 25.05
CA THR A 40 57.53 -46.77 24.53
C THR A 40 58.91 -47.25 24.06
N LYS A 41 58.98 -48.45 23.46
CA LYS A 41 60.21 -48.96 22.84
C LYS A 41 60.60 -48.20 21.57
N GLU A 42 59.73 -47.36 21.02
CA GLU A 42 59.98 -46.57 19.81
C GLU A 42 60.35 -45.11 20.12
N LYS A 43 61.35 -44.60 19.39
CA LYS A 43 61.85 -43.24 19.59
C LYS A 43 60.76 -42.20 19.27
N ASN A 44 60.59 -41.22 20.16
CA ASN A 44 59.57 -40.17 20.10
C ASN A 44 58.11 -40.67 20.17
N ARG A 45 57.87 -41.92 20.61
CA ARG A 45 56.54 -42.42 20.97
C ARG A 45 56.38 -42.63 22.47
N TYR A 46 55.18 -42.33 22.95
CA TYR A 46 54.77 -42.39 24.34
C TYR A 46 53.44 -43.15 24.47
N ILE A 47 53.15 -43.60 25.68
CA ILE A 47 51.83 -44.09 26.05
C ILE A 47 50.92 -42.86 26.23
N CYS A 48 49.79 -42.84 25.55
CA CYS A 48 48.78 -41.80 25.68
C CYS A 48 48.13 -41.88 27.07
N PRO A 49 48.19 -40.83 27.90
CA PRO A 49 47.63 -40.85 29.25
C PRO A 49 46.10 -40.90 29.27
N VAL A 50 45.44 -40.54 28.17
CA VAL A 50 43.96 -40.56 28.05
C VAL A 50 43.43 -41.96 27.77
N CYS A 51 44.05 -42.72 26.87
CA CYS A 51 43.52 -44.02 26.41
C CYS A 51 44.41 -45.23 26.72
N GLY A 52 45.56 -45.04 27.39
CA GLY A 52 46.55 -46.10 27.64
C GLY A 52 47.23 -46.67 26.39
N GLY A 53 46.97 -46.10 25.21
CA GLY A 53 47.48 -46.58 23.93
C GLY A 53 48.94 -46.21 23.70
N ASN A 54 49.75 -47.14 23.23
CA ASN A 54 51.21 -47.00 23.02
C ASN A 54 51.63 -46.15 21.80
N ASN A 55 50.79 -45.21 21.36
CA ASN A 55 50.87 -44.58 20.04
C ASN A 55 50.64 -43.05 20.05
N LEU A 56 51.10 -42.37 21.11
CA LEU A 56 51.23 -40.90 21.15
C LEU A 56 52.58 -40.51 20.55
N THR A 57 52.60 -39.73 19.46
CA THR A 57 53.82 -39.22 18.81
C THR A 57 54.02 -37.73 19.13
N ILE A 58 55.25 -37.34 19.46
CA ILE A 58 55.63 -35.93 19.68
C ILE A 58 56.71 -35.54 18.65
N SER A 59 56.56 -34.38 18.01
CA SER A 59 57.56 -33.88 17.06
C SER A 59 58.85 -33.45 17.74
N ALA A 60 59.98 -33.90 17.19
CA ALA A 60 61.33 -33.53 17.62
C ALA A 60 61.90 -32.31 16.88
N ASP A 61 61.11 -31.64 16.04
CA ASP A 61 61.54 -30.43 15.30
C ASP A 61 61.72 -29.22 16.25
N PRO A 62 62.94 -28.72 16.47
CA PRO A 62 63.20 -27.61 17.38
C PRO A 62 62.62 -26.27 16.88
N ASN A 63 62.35 -26.13 15.58
CA ASN A 63 61.87 -24.88 14.98
C ASN A 63 60.34 -24.71 15.06
N LYS A 64 59.60 -25.72 15.53
CA LYS A 64 58.16 -25.65 15.75
C LYS A 64 57.89 -25.48 17.25
N VAL A 65 57.37 -24.32 17.63
CA VAL A 65 56.95 -23.98 18.99
C VAL A 65 55.49 -23.50 18.94
N PRO A 66 54.55 -24.15 19.65
CA PRO A 66 54.72 -25.41 20.37
C PRO A 66 54.95 -26.60 19.42
N ALA A 67 55.62 -27.67 19.89
CA ALA A 67 55.76 -28.88 19.08
C ALA A 67 54.40 -29.55 18.81
N PRO A 68 54.09 -29.92 17.55
CA PRO A 68 52.91 -30.72 17.25
C PRO A 68 53.05 -32.14 17.81
N TYR A 69 51.97 -32.66 18.36
CA TYR A 69 51.82 -34.03 18.86
C TYR A 69 50.48 -34.60 18.43
N GLN A 70 50.38 -35.93 18.32
CA GLN A 70 49.15 -36.61 17.91
C GLN A 70 49.08 -38.02 18.53
N CYS A 71 47.90 -38.39 19.03
CA CYS A 71 47.57 -39.76 19.37
C CYS A 71 46.93 -40.46 18.17
N TRP A 72 47.54 -41.54 17.67
CA TRP A 72 47.02 -42.31 16.53
C TRP A 72 45.77 -43.14 16.89
N ASN A 73 45.40 -43.23 18.16
CA ASN A 73 44.14 -43.81 18.63
C ASN A 73 43.00 -42.76 18.70
N LYS A 74 43.14 -41.61 18.02
CA LYS A 74 42.13 -40.54 17.90
C LYS A 74 41.72 -39.86 19.22
N CYS A 75 42.62 -39.75 20.20
CA CYS A 75 42.38 -38.89 21.37
C CYS A 75 42.64 -37.43 21.04
N ASP A 76 41.80 -36.53 21.55
CA ASP A 76 41.97 -35.09 21.35
C ASP A 76 43.20 -34.53 22.08
N CYS A 77 43.84 -33.55 21.43
CA CYS A 77 45.05 -32.93 21.97
C CYS A 77 44.80 -32.09 23.23
N SER A 78 43.55 -31.64 23.45
CA SER A 78 43.09 -31.00 24.69
C SER A 78 43.17 -31.96 25.88
N ASP A 79 42.67 -33.18 25.70
CA ASP A 79 42.49 -34.14 26.78
C ASP A 79 43.85 -34.73 27.18
N ILE A 80 44.73 -34.90 26.19
CA ILE A 80 46.14 -35.22 26.40
C ILE A 80 46.85 -34.10 27.17
N ARG A 81 46.56 -32.82 26.87
CA ARG A 81 47.12 -31.69 27.65
C ARG A 81 46.61 -31.73 29.09
N GLU A 82 45.30 -31.87 29.29
CA GLU A 82 44.67 -31.85 30.62
C GLU A 82 45.15 -33.02 31.50
N ALA A 83 45.35 -34.21 30.92
CA ALA A 83 45.86 -35.38 31.63
C ALA A 83 47.36 -35.27 32.02
N ILE A 84 48.13 -34.40 31.36
CA ILE A 84 49.57 -34.21 31.60
C ILE A 84 49.83 -33.00 32.49
N ALA A 85 49.13 -31.89 32.25
CA ALA A 85 49.23 -30.65 32.99
C ALA A 85 47.82 -30.10 33.25
N PRO A 86 47.12 -30.63 34.28
CA PRO A 86 45.76 -30.21 34.62
C PRO A 86 45.66 -28.71 34.82
N TRP A 87 44.55 -28.10 34.38
CA TRP A 87 44.37 -26.65 34.46
C TRP A 87 44.40 -26.12 35.89
N GLU A 88 43.97 -26.94 36.86
CA GLU A 88 44.02 -26.67 38.30
C GLU A 88 45.45 -26.52 38.86
N GLU A 89 46.47 -27.12 38.22
CA GLU A 89 47.88 -26.91 38.62
C GLU A 89 48.42 -25.55 38.16
N LYS A 90 47.85 -24.98 37.09
CA LYS A 90 48.27 -23.67 36.54
C LYS A 90 47.56 -22.47 37.18
N VAL A 91 46.36 -22.65 37.72
CA VAL A 91 45.55 -21.58 38.32
C VAL A 91 45.26 -21.93 39.78
N GLY A 92 46.13 -21.47 40.68
CA GLY A 92 46.02 -21.75 42.11
C GLY A 92 44.62 -21.43 42.66
N ARG A 93 44.05 -22.37 43.44
CA ARG A 93 42.65 -22.46 43.92
C ARG A 93 41.90 -21.12 44.12
N THR A 94 41.43 -20.53 43.04
CA THR A 94 40.35 -19.53 42.99
C THR A 94 39.59 -19.73 41.68
N GLY A 95 38.30 -20.02 41.78
CA GLY A 95 37.52 -20.64 40.70
C GLY A 95 36.97 -19.67 39.67
N ASP A 96 37.81 -19.22 38.73
CA ASP A 96 37.36 -18.63 37.46
C ASP A 96 38.04 -19.32 36.27
N ARG A 97 37.24 -19.97 35.42
CA ARG A 97 37.72 -20.46 34.12
C ARG A 97 37.96 -19.25 33.22
N PRO A 98 39.14 -19.09 32.59
CA PRO A 98 39.27 -18.12 31.52
C PRO A 98 38.29 -18.49 30.41
N LYS A 99 37.45 -17.53 30.01
CA LYS A 99 36.49 -17.71 28.93
C LYS A 99 37.25 -18.20 27.69
N LYS A 100 36.75 -19.25 27.04
CA LYS A 100 37.26 -19.70 25.73
C LYS A 100 37.45 -18.47 24.85
N ALA A 101 38.66 -18.26 24.32
CA ALA A 101 38.84 -17.33 23.22
C ALA A 101 37.83 -17.71 22.13
N THR A 102 36.93 -16.80 21.81
CA THR A 102 35.92 -17.02 20.78
C THR A 102 36.64 -17.41 19.50
N PRO A 103 36.22 -18.47 18.78
CA PRO A 103 36.76 -18.74 17.47
C PRO A 103 36.65 -17.46 16.65
N LYS A 104 37.72 -17.04 15.96
CA LYS A 104 37.57 -16.05 14.89
C LYS A 104 36.46 -16.58 13.98
N PRO A 105 35.40 -15.80 13.71
CA PRO A 105 34.31 -16.27 12.88
C PRO A 105 34.89 -16.80 11.58
N LYS A 106 34.54 -18.04 11.20
CA LYS A 106 34.76 -18.46 9.81
C LYS A 106 33.99 -17.46 8.95
N GLU A 107 34.70 -16.80 8.04
CA GLU A 107 34.11 -15.82 7.13
C GLU A 107 32.94 -16.49 6.41
N LYS A 108 31.72 -16.01 6.65
CA LYS A 108 30.51 -16.58 6.02
C LYS A 108 30.58 -16.23 4.54
N ILE A 109 30.74 -17.25 3.68
CA ILE A 109 30.65 -17.08 2.23
C ILE A 109 29.22 -16.61 1.90
N PRO A 110 29.04 -15.43 1.27
CA PRO A 110 27.70 -14.93 0.94
C PRO A 110 26.94 -15.91 0.05
N ASN A 111 25.61 -15.90 0.10
CA ASN A 111 24.78 -16.64 -0.86
C ASN A 111 24.94 -16.07 -2.28
N PRO A 112 24.74 -16.88 -3.34
CA PRO A 112 24.71 -16.35 -4.71
C PRO A 112 23.61 -15.30 -4.82
N LEU A 113 23.85 -14.26 -5.63
CA LEU A 113 22.78 -13.31 -5.96
C LEU A 113 21.88 -13.89 -7.05
N PRO A 114 20.56 -13.60 -7.00
CA PRO A 114 19.62 -14.04 -8.01
C PRO A 114 19.94 -13.41 -9.37
N ILE A 115 19.66 -14.13 -10.46
CA ILE A 115 19.85 -13.62 -11.82
C ILE A 115 18.65 -12.71 -12.15
N PRO A 116 18.85 -11.43 -12.53
CA PRO A 116 17.74 -10.54 -12.85
C PRO A 116 16.93 -11.01 -14.07
N PHE A 117 15.60 -10.89 -14.00
CA PHE A 117 14.67 -11.32 -15.07
C PHE A 117 14.92 -10.62 -16.43
N ASN A 118 15.57 -9.45 -16.41
CA ASN A 118 15.93 -8.67 -17.59
C ASN A 118 17.40 -8.84 -18.01
N ALA A 119 18.06 -9.93 -17.58
CA ALA A 119 19.43 -10.25 -18.00
C ALA A 119 19.52 -10.48 -19.52
N LYS A 120 20.52 -9.88 -20.17
CA LYS A 120 20.76 -10.04 -21.62
C LYS A 120 22.24 -10.20 -21.91
N LEU A 121 22.57 -11.23 -22.69
CA LEU A 121 23.94 -11.54 -23.14
C LEU A 121 24.53 -10.35 -23.91
N VAL A 122 25.72 -9.90 -23.51
CA VAL A 122 26.43 -8.81 -24.19
C VAL A 122 27.00 -9.31 -25.51
N LEU A 123 26.67 -8.61 -26.60
CA LEU A 123 27.13 -8.91 -27.95
C LEU A 123 27.94 -7.73 -28.49
N LEU A 124 28.88 -8.01 -29.38
CA LEU A 124 29.59 -6.99 -30.14
C LEU A 124 28.70 -6.49 -31.29
N PRO A 125 28.74 -5.20 -31.66
CA PRO A 125 27.92 -4.65 -32.75
C PRO A 125 28.29 -5.24 -34.13
N GLN A 126 29.48 -5.82 -34.25
CA GLN A 126 29.93 -6.61 -35.40
C GLN A 126 30.98 -7.63 -34.92
N PRO A 127 31.11 -8.80 -35.57
CA PRO A 127 32.16 -9.76 -35.27
C PRO A 127 33.57 -9.16 -35.39
N ALA A 128 34.43 -9.51 -34.44
CA ALA A 128 35.78 -8.95 -34.38
C ALA A 128 36.67 -9.43 -35.54
N THR A 129 37.47 -8.51 -36.08
CA THR A 129 38.42 -8.77 -37.17
C THR A 129 39.88 -8.51 -36.77
N ASP A 130 40.12 -8.02 -35.55
CA ASP A 130 41.43 -7.63 -34.99
C ASP A 130 42.15 -8.79 -34.25
N THR A 131 41.70 -10.03 -34.42
CA THR A 131 42.20 -11.19 -33.68
C THR A 131 43.73 -11.39 -33.83
N PRO A 132 44.49 -11.49 -32.73
CA PRO A 132 45.94 -11.72 -32.74
C PRO A 132 46.35 -12.96 -33.55
N GLN A 133 47.21 -12.75 -34.55
CA GLN A 133 47.69 -13.82 -35.43
C GLN A 133 49.03 -14.40 -34.96
N PRO A 134 49.26 -15.72 -35.07
CA PRO A 134 50.55 -16.33 -34.77
C PRO A 134 51.66 -15.84 -35.72
N GLN A 135 52.74 -15.32 -35.15
CA GLN A 135 53.93 -14.82 -35.86
C GLN A 135 55.19 -15.61 -35.48
N LYS A 136 56.28 -15.47 -36.23
CA LYS A 136 57.58 -16.04 -35.84
C LYS A 136 58.21 -15.17 -34.73
N PRO A 137 58.60 -15.73 -33.58
CA PRO A 137 59.17 -14.95 -32.48
C PRO A 137 60.52 -14.34 -32.86
N GLY A 138 60.71 -13.05 -32.56
CA GLY A 138 62.02 -12.39 -32.67
C GLY A 138 63.02 -12.82 -31.58
N TYR A 139 62.52 -13.39 -30.47
CA TYR A 139 63.32 -13.90 -29.37
C TYR A 139 62.54 -14.97 -28.59
N ILE A 140 63.16 -16.11 -28.30
CA ILE A 140 62.54 -17.20 -27.53
C ILE A 140 63.12 -17.19 -26.11
N PRO A 141 62.31 -17.06 -25.04
CA PRO A 141 62.84 -17.08 -23.68
C PRO A 141 63.37 -18.46 -23.27
N ARG A 142 64.52 -18.52 -22.58
CA ARG A 142 65.15 -19.78 -22.10
C ARG A 142 64.20 -20.84 -21.51
N PRO A 143 63.18 -20.50 -20.69
CA PRO A 143 62.23 -21.50 -20.18
C PRO A 143 61.35 -22.12 -21.27
N VAL A 144 61.10 -21.41 -22.37
CA VAL A 144 60.38 -21.89 -23.57
C VAL A 144 61.32 -22.73 -24.42
N GLU A 145 62.56 -22.27 -24.66
CA GLU A 145 63.60 -23.05 -25.36
C GLU A 145 63.83 -24.42 -24.70
N ALA A 146 63.92 -24.44 -23.36
CA ALA A 146 64.11 -25.67 -22.58
C ALA A 146 62.91 -26.64 -22.65
N LYS A 147 61.68 -26.13 -22.85
CA LYS A 147 60.49 -26.97 -23.05
C LYS A 147 60.33 -27.45 -24.49
N ALA A 148 60.64 -26.62 -25.48
CA ALA A 148 60.51 -26.96 -26.89
C ALA A 148 61.62 -27.90 -27.38
N GLY A 149 62.84 -27.76 -26.83
CA GLY A 149 63.96 -28.65 -27.12
C GLY A 149 64.27 -28.75 -28.61
N LYS A 150 64.06 -29.93 -29.20
CA LYS A 150 64.30 -30.18 -30.63
C LYS A 150 63.29 -29.47 -31.55
N ASN A 151 62.14 -29.05 -31.04
CA ASN A 151 61.05 -28.49 -31.83
C ASN A 151 61.10 -26.94 -31.87
N ILE A 152 62.22 -26.34 -31.43
CA ILE A 152 62.41 -24.88 -31.37
C ILE A 152 62.21 -24.17 -32.73
N GLY A 153 62.45 -24.87 -33.84
CA GLY A 153 62.27 -24.34 -35.20
C GLY A 153 60.82 -24.25 -35.68
N THR A 154 59.85 -24.81 -34.95
CA THR A 154 58.41 -24.72 -35.26
C THR A 154 57.64 -23.83 -34.29
N ILE A 155 58.33 -23.06 -33.44
CA ILE A 155 57.67 -22.14 -32.49
C ILE A 155 57.03 -20.97 -33.25
N MET A 156 55.76 -20.74 -32.96
CA MET A 156 55.02 -19.52 -33.27
C MET A 156 54.65 -18.79 -31.97
N GLU A 157 54.59 -17.46 -32.01
CA GLU A 157 54.24 -16.57 -30.91
C GLU A 157 52.91 -15.87 -31.22
N THR A 158 52.02 -15.76 -30.24
CA THR A 158 50.81 -14.92 -30.28
C THR A 158 50.84 -13.98 -29.09
N VAL A 159 50.52 -12.70 -29.31
CA VAL A 159 50.56 -11.65 -28.28
C VAL A 159 49.14 -11.28 -27.90
N TYR A 160 48.78 -11.48 -26.63
CA TYR A 160 47.49 -11.04 -26.07
C TYR A 160 47.72 -9.78 -25.22
N GLN A 161 47.23 -8.64 -25.70
CA GLN A 161 47.40 -7.35 -25.02
C GLN A 161 46.28 -7.14 -23.97
N TYR A 162 46.65 -6.88 -22.73
CA TYR A 162 45.70 -6.63 -21.63
C TYR A 162 45.51 -5.14 -21.34
N SER A 163 46.58 -4.35 -21.44
CA SER A 163 46.59 -2.90 -21.26
C SER A 163 47.75 -2.29 -22.06
N GLU A 164 47.93 -0.97 -22.05
CA GLU A 164 49.10 -0.33 -22.70
C GLU A 164 50.45 -0.86 -22.16
N THR A 165 50.47 -1.36 -20.91
CA THR A 165 51.69 -1.78 -20.22
C THR A 165 51.78 -3.28 -19.95
N GLN A 166 50.73 -4.08 -20.20
CA GLN A 166 50.70 -5.51 -19.85
C GLN A 166 50.26 -6.40 -21.03
N SER A 167 50.98 -7.51 -21.22
CA SER A 167 50.65 -8.50 -22.25
C SER A 167 51.07 -9.94 -21.88
N VAL A 168 50.39 -10.93 -22.47
CA VAL A 168 50.75 -12.35 -22.38
C VAL A 168 51.26 -12.82 -23.74
N LEU A 169 52.49 -13.33 -23.76
CA LEU A 169 53.09 -13.98 -24.91
C LEU A 169 52.81 -15.48 -24.83
N ARG A 170 52.07 -16.02 -25.80
CA ARG A 170 51.80 -17.44 -25.95
C ARG A 170 52.70 -18.01 -27.04
N PHE A 171 53.47 -19.04 -26.71
CA PHE A 171 54.32 -19.78 -27.65
C PHE A 171 53.74 -21.18 -27.87
N ASP A 172 53.45 -21.54 -29.12
CA ASP A 172 53.01 -22.89 -29.52
C ASP A 172 54.06 -23.50 -30.47
N TRP A 173 54.30 -24.80 -30.38
CA TRP A 173 55.16 -25.55 -31.30
C TRP A 173 54.61 -26.96 -31.57
N GLU A 174 55.02 -27.56 -32.69
CA GLU A 174 54.65 -28.94 -33.03
C GLU A 174 55.21 -29.93 -31.99
N ASP A 175 54.38 -30.83 -31.49
CA ASP A 175 54.78 -31.86 -30.53
C ASP A 175 53.87 -33.08 -30.69
N LYS A 176 54.34 -34.04 -31.50
CA LYS A 176 53.63 -35.30 -31.80
C LYS A 176 53.48 -36.23 -30.58
N THR A 177 54.01 -35.86 -29.41
CA THR A 177 53.79 -36.58 -28.14
C THR A 177 52.57 -36.08 -27.37
N LYS A 178 51.87 -35.05 -27.87
CA LYS A 178 50.66 -34.48 -27.28
C LYS A 178 49.43 -34.79 -28.12
N ASP A 179 48.30 -35.00 -27.44
CA ASP A 179 47.00 -35.38 -28.04
C ASP A 179 46.57 -34.43 -29.16
N LYS A 180 46.64 -33.11 -28.95
CA LYS A 180 46.33 -32.08 -29.97
C LYS A 180 47.50 -31.79 -30.94
N GLY A 181 48.53 -32.65 -31.03
CA GLY A 181 49.69 -32.57 -31.95
C GLY A 181 50.67 -31.41 -31.72
N ARG A 182 50.43 -30.58 -30.70
CA ARG A 182 51.18 -29.37 -30.36
C ARG A 182 51.35 -29.22 -28.85
N ASN A 183 52.33 -28.43 -28.44
CA ASN A 183 52.62 -28.09 -27.05
C ASN A 183 52.80 -26.57 -26.92
N LYS A 184 52.54 -26.03 -25.73
CA LYS A 184 52.44 -24.57 -25.51
C LYS A 184 53.09 -24.10 -24.21
N SER A 185 53.57 -22.86 -24.19
CA SER A 185 54.02 -22.18 -22.97
C SER A 185 53.71 -20.68 -23.02
N PHE A 186 53.43 -20.10 -21.87
CA PHE A 186 53.06 -18.70 -21.71
C PHE A 186 54.18 -17.92 -21.00
N VAL A 187 54.34 -16.64 -21.34
CA VAL A 187 55.25 -15.71 -20.68
C VAL A 187 54.52 -14.37 -20.47
N GLN A 188 54.39 -13.98 -19.22
CA GLN A 188 53.77 -12.72 -18.83
C GLN A 188 54.80 -11.59 -18.96
N THR A 189 54.39 -10.44 -19.47
CA THR A 189 55.26 -9.25 -19.55
C THR A 189 54.55 -7.99 -19.09
N HIS A 190 55.31 -7.09 -18.48
CA HIS A 190 54.89 -5.71 -18.22
C HIS A 190 55.95 -4.72 -18.72
N VAL A 191 55.55 -3.47 -18.94
CA VAL A 191 56.45 -2.35 -19.26
C VAL A 191 56.83 -1.65 -17.96
N ASP A 192 58.14 -1.46 -17.71
CA ASP A 192 58.63 -0.69 -16.56
C ASP A 192 58.50 0.82 -16.75
N ASP A 193 58.74 1.60 -15.68
CA ASP A 193 58.70 3.08 -15.71
C ASP A 193 59.69 3.71 -16.72
N ASN A 194 60.62 2.93 -17.28
CA ASN A 194 61.59 3.35 -18.29
C ASN A 194 61.19 2.92 -19.72
N GLY A 195 59.97 2.40 -19.92
CA GLY A 195 59.46 1.93 -21.20
C GLY A 195 60.04 0.57 -21.65
N ARG A 196 60.62 -0.23 -20.73
CA ARG A 196 61.25 -1.52 -21.06
C ARG A 196 60.32 -2.68 -20.79
N VAL A 197 60.20 -3.61 -21.75
CA VAL A 197 59.42 -4.84 -21.58
C VAL A 197 60.16 -5.83 -20.68
N ILE A 198 59.66 -6.00 -19.45
CA ILE A 198 60.14 -6.94 -18.43
C ILE A 198 59.28 -8.21 -18.46
N ARG A 199 59.93 -9.38 -18.43
CA ARG A 199 59.27 -10.70 -18.54
C ARG A 199 58.82 -11.28 -17.19
N THR A 200 58.05 -10.49 -16.45
CA THR A 200 57.38 -10.90 -15.20
C THR A 200 55.97 -10.27 -15.12
N LYS A 201 55.12 -10.74 -14.21
CA LYS A 201 53.75 -10.23 -14.01
C LYS A 201 53.69 -8.71 -13.72
N GLY A 202 54.73 -8.16 -13.09
CA GLY A 202 54.70 -6.81 -12.53
C GLY A 202 53.79 -6.70 -11.30
N ASP A 203 53.80 -5.53 -10.65
CA ASP A 203 53.05 -5.28 -9.42
C ASP A 203 51.67 -4.62 -9.68
N ALA A 204 51.42 -4.14 -10.90
CA ALA A 204 50.15 -3.58 -11.31
C ALA A 204 49.02 -4.65 -11.34
N PRO A 205 47.76 -4.29 -11.04
CA PRO A 205 46.62 -5.21 -11.16
C PRO A 205 46.47 -5.71 -12.59
N TRP A 206 45.95 -6.93 -12.76
CA TRP A 206 45.60 -7.49 -14.06
C TRP A 206 44.10 -7.63 -14.15
N TYR A 207 43.50 -6.92 -15.12
CA TYR A 207 42.09 -7.02 -15.46
C TYR A 207 41.82 -8.19 -16.42
N GLY A 208 40.56 -8.41 -16.80
CA GLY A 208 40.19 -9.46 -17.74
C GLY A 208 40.72 -9.17 -19.15
N TYR A 209 41.12 -10.20 -19.89
CA TYR A 209 41.46 -10.05 -21.30
C TYR A 209 40.23 -9.51 -22.05
N LYS A 210 40.41 -8.45 -22.85
CA LYS A 210 39.34 -7.73 -23.56
C LYS A 210 38.26 -7.09 -22.67
N GLN A 211 38.49 -6.93 -21.36
CA GLN A 211 37.50 -6.37 -20.43
C GLN A 211 36.91 -5.01 -20.85
N ASN A 212 37.74 -4.04 -21.25
CA ASN A 212 37.23 -2.72 -21.63
C ASN A 212 36.23 -2.79 -22.80
N GLU A 213 36.50 -3.62 -23.81
CA GLU A 213 35.62 -3.81 -24.97
C GLU A 213 34.25 -4.40 -24.56
N VAL A 214 34.23 -5.26 -23.53
CA VAL A 214 32.99 -5.81 -22.98
C VAL A 214 32.27 -4.80 -22.07
N THR A 215 32.99 -3.93 -21.35
CA THR A 215 32.39 -2.79 -20.66
C THR A 215 31.71 -1.83 -21.65
N ASP A 216 32.42 -1.44 -22.72
CA ASP A 216 31.89 -0.55 -23.76
C ASP A 216 30.62 -1.14 -24.41
N ALA A 217 30.63 -2.43 -24.77
CA ALA A 217 29.46 -3.11 -25.34
C ALA A 217 28.32 -3.33 -24.32
N ALA A 218 28.62 -3.40 -23.02
CA ALA A 218 27.62 -3.53 -21.97
C ALA A 218 26.84 -2.22 -21.73
N GLU A 219 27.45 -1.05 -21.95
CA GLU A 219 26.76 0.25 -21.86
C GLU A 219 25.64 0.40 -22.92
N GLU A 220 25.78 -0.25 -24.09
CA GLU A 220 24.77 -0.27 -25.15
C GLU A 220 23.66 -1.33 -24.92
N THR A 221 23.77 -2.18 -23.89
CA THR A 221 22.85 -3.30 -23.65
C THR A 221 21.59 -2.86 -22.88
N ILE A 222 20.41 -2.96 -23.52
CA ILE A 222 19.12 -2.68 -22.87
C ILE A 222 18.71 -3.86 -21.96
N GLY A 223 19.06 -3.77 -20.67
CA GLY A 223 18.75 -4.78 -19.67
C GLY A 223 19.82 -4.82 -18.56
N THR A 224 19.92 -5.92 -17.82
CA THR A 224 21.12 -6.20 -17.03
C THR A 224 22.15 -6.91 -17.94
N PRO A 225 23.34 -6.35 -18.16
CA PRO A 225 24.34 -6.96 -19.04
C PRO A 225 24.85 -8.28 -18.45
N ALA A 226 24.87 -9.33 -19.27
CA ALA A 226 25.38 -10.64 -18.94
C ALA A 226 26.66 -10.95 -19.75
N ILE A 227 27.78 -11.03 -19.04
CA ILE A 227 29.15 -11.06 -19.58
C ILE A 227 29.62 -12.50 -19.72
N LEU A 228 30.08 -12.91 -20.91
CA LEU A 228 30.64 -14.24 -21.12
C LEU A 228 32.10 -14.33 -20.67
N TRP A 229 32.42 -15.40 -19.96
CA TRP A 229 33.76 -15.84 -19.60
C TRP A 229 34.04 -17.17 -20.29
N VAL A 230 35.28 -17.33 -20.75
CA VAL A 230 35.79 -18.55 -21.40
C VAL A 230 37.23 -18.83 -20.96
N GLU A 231 37.69 -20.07 -21.08
CA GLU A 231 39.02 -20.46 -20.63
C GLU A 231 40.16 -20.07 -21.60
N GLY A 232 40.94 -19.05 -21.23
CA GLY A 232 42.11 -18.60 -21.95
C GLY A 232 41.82 -17.60 -23.08
N GLU A 233 42.86 -16.84 -23.42
CA GLU A 233 42.78 -15.66 -24.28
C GLU A 233 42.43 -16.02 -25.74
N LYS A 234 42.78 -17.23 -26.20
CA LYS A 234 42.37 -17.73 -27.52
C LYS A 234 40.86 -17.93 -27.63
N ASN A 235 40.23 -18.42 -26.55
CA ASN A 235 38.82 -18.77 -26.57
C ASN A 235 37.95 -17.50 -26.56
N VAL A 236 38.45 -16.43 -25.94
CA VAL A 236 37.87 -15.07 -26.08
C VAL A 236 37.88 -14.63 -27.53
N GLU A 237 39.01 -14.74 -28.24
CA GLU A 237 39.08 -14.35 -29.66
C GLU A 237 38.12 -15.16 -30.55
N ILE A 238 37.90 -16.43 -30.24
CA ILE A 238 36.91 -17.26 -30.94
C ILE A 238 35.48 -16.72 -30.68
N ALA A 239 35.11 -16.44 -29.43
CA ALA A 239 33.82 -15.84 -29.10
C ALA A 239 33.60 -14.48 -29.81
N ARG A 240 34.63 -13.62 -29.80
CA ARG A 240 34.62 -12.32 -30.50
C ARG A 240 34.45 -12.48 -32.02
N SER A 241 35.05 -13.50 -32.63
CA SER A 241 34.94 -13.79 -34.07
C SER A 241 33.54 -14.20 -34.53
N VAL A 242 32.65 -14.55 -33.60
CA VAL A 242 31.21 -14.79 -33.84
C VAL A 242 30.31 -13.71 -33.23
N GLY A 243 30.88 -12.57 -32.80
CA GLY A 243 30.12 -11.43 -32.29
C GLY A 243 29.74 -11.48 -30.80
N ILE A 244 30.30 -12.41 -30.02
CA ILE A 244 30.03 -12.49 -28.57
C ILE A 244 31.11 -11.71 -27.80
N ALA A 245 30.68 -10.81 -26.91
CA ALA A 245 31.58 -10.07 -26.03
C ALA A 245 32.01 -10.97 -24.87
N ALA A 246 33.30 -11.32 -24.80
CA ALA A 246 33.82 -12.30 -23.85
C ALA A 246 35.13 -11.88 -23.19
N ILE A 247 35.39 -12.38 -21.99
CA ILE A 247 36.62 -12.13 -21.22
C ILE A 247 37.27 -13.41 -20.66
N SER A 248 38.52 -13.30 -20.24
CA SER A 248 39.23 -14.38 -19.55
C SER A 248 40.28 -13.87 -18.56
N ALA A 249 40.45 -14.57 -17.43
CA ALA A 249 41.51 -14.29 -16.48
C ALA A 249 42.86 -14.87 -16.94
N GLN A 250 43.93 -14.20 -16.51
CA GLN A 250 45.29 -14.45 -16.98
C GLN A 250 45.82 -15.87 -16.64
N GLY A 251 46.06 -16.67 -17.68
CA GLY A 251 46.70 -17.99 -17.57
C GLY A 251 45.85 -19.09 -16.91
N SER A 252 46.47 -20.25 -16.68
CA SER A 252 45.74 -21.50 -16.33
C SER A 252 45.33 -21.63 -14.86
N ASN A 253 45.89 -20.83 -13.96
CA ASN A 253 45.68 -20.95 -12.51
C ASN A 253 44.81 -19.79 -12.01
N TRP A 254 43.51 -19.91 -12.20
CA TRP A 254 42.56 -18.96 -11.63
C TRP A 254 42.53 -19.13 -10.11
N ARG A 255 42.74 -18.01 -9.39
CA ARG A 255 42.61 -17.94 -7.93
C ARG A 255 41.53 -16.92 -7.62
N GLU A 256 40.76 -17.17 -6.57
CA GLU A 256 39.68 -16.28 -6.13
C GLU A 256 40.13 -14.82 -6.03
N SER A 257 41.31 -14.56 -5.45
CA SER A 257 41.86 -13.21 -5.32
C SER A 257 42.31 -12.57 -6.64
N ASP A 258 42.76 -13.34 -7.63
CA ASP A 258 43.06 -12.79 -8.97
C ASP A 258 41.75 -12.50 -9.73
N LEU A 259 40.72 -13.35 -9.60
CA LEU A 259 39.40 -13.12 -10.19
C LEU A 259 38.67 -11.91 -9.57
N ARG A 260 38.83 -11.71 -8.25
CA ARG A 260 38.19 -10.58 -7.55
C ARG A 260 38.63 -9.22 -8.07
N VAL A 261 39.88 -9.05 -8.49
CA VAL A 261 40.37 -7.80 -9.11
C VAL A 261 39.60 -7.47 -10.41
N ILE A 262 39.25 -8.50 -11.19
CA ILE A 262 38.51 -8.38 -12.45
C ILE A 262 37.02 -8.08 -12.15
N LEU A 263 36.41 -8.89 -11.29
CA LEU A 263 35.00 -8.81 -10.92
C LEU A 263 34.65 -7.50 -10.19
N ASP A 264 35.51 -7.03 -9.30
CA ASP A 264 35.29 -5.75 -8.60
C ASP A 264 35.37 -4.57 -9.56
N ARG A 265 36.25 -4.63 -10.56
CA ARG A 265 36.30 -3.61 -11.60
C ARG A 265 35.04 -3.60 -12.47
N LEU A 266 34.55 -4.77 -12.88
CA LEU A 266 33.26 -4.90 -13.59
C LEU A 266 32.09 -4.37 -12.75
N LYS A 267 32.13 -4.57 -11.43
CA LYS A 267 31.14 -4.05 -10.48
C LYS A 267 31.20 -2.53 -10.35
N GLU A 268 32.40 -1.96 -10.31
CA GLU A 268 32.62 -0.50 -10.29
C GLU A 268 32.12 0.16 -11.58
N ASP A 269 32.39 -0.44 -12.74
CA ASP A 269 32.04 0.13 -14.05
C ASP A 269 30.55 -0.07 -14.41
N LEU A 270 29.96 -1.25 -14.12
CA LEU A 270 28.63 -1.66 -14.61
C LEU A 270 27.59 -1.95 -13.51
N GLY A 271 27.92 -1.71 -12.23
CA GLY A 271 27.00 -1.94 -11.11
C GLY A 271 26.88 -3.40 -10.70
N GLN A 272 25.95 -4.17 -11.28
CA GLN A 272 25.76 -5.60 -10.96
C GLN A 272 25.55 -6.49 -12.22
N PRO A 273 26.52 -6.54 -13.15
CA PRO A 273 26.44 -7.39 -14.34
C PRO A 273 26.41 -8.89 -13.99
N VAL A 274 25.63 -9.67 -14.74
CA VAL A 274 25.60 -11.14 -14.63
C VAL A 274 26.87 -11.74 -15.24
N GLN A 275 27.47 -12.72 -14.57
CA GLN A 275 28.73 -13.34 -14.99
C GLN A 275 28.49 -14.78 -15.48
N ILE A 276 28.54 -15.02 -16.78
CA ILE A 276 28.32 -16.34 -17.39
C ILE A 276 29.68 -16.98 -17.67
N PHE A 277 29.97 -18.17 -17.16
CA PHE A 277 31.23 -18.87 -17.46
C PHE A 277 30.98 -20.19 -18.19
N LEU A 278 31.40 -20.24 -19.46
CA LEU A 278 31.38 -21.44 -20.29
C LEU A 278 32.67 -22.24 -20.04
N THR A 279 32.54 -23.44 -19.46
CA THR A 279 33.68 -24.28 -19.04
C THR A 279 34.10 -25.29 -20.11
N ASP A 280 35.39 -25.61 -20.17
CA ASP A 280 35.93 -26.65 -21.05
C ASP A 280 35.43 -28.05 -20.62
N ASN A 281 35.20 -28.95 -21.59
CA ASN A 281 34.74 -30.33 -21.34
C ASN A 281 35.86 -31.27 -20.84
N ASP A 282 36.34 -31.06 -19.61
CA ASP A 282 37.37 -31.89 -18.99
C ASP A 282 36.79 -33.12 -18.25
N SER A 283 36.97 -34.34 -18.80
CA SER A 283 36.60 -35.60 -18.12
C SER A 283 37.29 -35.85 -16.76
N ASN A 284 38.33 -35.07 -16.44
CA ASN A 284 39.09 -35.16 -15.19
C ASN A 284 38.59 -34.21 -14.08
N GLY A 285 37.42 -33.56 -14.26
CA GLY A 285 36.83 -32.65 -13.27
C GLY A 285 37.75 -31.47 -12.93
N THR A 286 38.36 -30.88 -13.96
CA THR A 286 39.24 -29.70 -13.83
C THR A 286 38.50 -28.41 -14.21
N GLY A 287 37.62 -28.46 -15.22
CA GLY A 287 36.63 -27.40 -15.49
C GLY A 287 35.72 -27.14 -14.27
N ASP A 288 35.20 -28.19 -13.64
CA ASP A 288 34.34 -28.09 -12.44
C ASP A 288 34.98 -27.26 -11.33
N LYS A 289 36.27 -27.51 -11.03
CA LYS A 289 37.02 -26.78 -10.00
C LYS A 289 37.26 -25.31 -10.35
N LYS A 290 37.36 -24.98 -11.64
CA LYS A 290 37.43 -23.58 -12.08
C LYS A 290 36.06 -22.91 -11.96
N GLY A 291 34.98 -23.62 -12.29
CA GLY A 291 33.61 -23.22 -12.02
C GLY A 291 33.36 -22.91 -10.55
N GLU A 292 33.80 -23.78 -9.64
CA GLU A 292 33.74 -23.57 -8.18
C GLU A 292 34.51 -22.33 -7.72
N ILE A 293 35.75 -22.13 -8.20
CA ILE A 293 36.57 -20.95 -7.85
C ILE A 293 35.96 -19.66 -8.40
N PHE A 294 35.38 -19.73 -9.61
CA PHE A 294 34.69 -18.61 -10.26
C PHE A 294 33.41 -18.22 -9.49
N ALA A 295 32.57 -19.22 -9.16
CA ALA A 295 31.38 -19.04 -8.35
C ALA A 295 31.71 -18.43 -6.97
N LEU A 296 32.77 -18.91 -6.30
CA LEU A 296 33.23 -18.36 -5.03
C LEU A 296 33.66 -16.89 -5.15
N ALA A 297 34.37 -16.53 -6.22
CA ALA A 297 34.78 -15.16 -6.48
C ALA A 297 33.57 -14.24 -6.73
N CYS A 298 32.59 -14.67 -7.54
CA CYS A 298 31.35 -13.93 -7.80
C CYS A 298 30.49 -13.75 -6.54
N ARG A 299 30.31 -14.81 -5.73
CA ARG A 299 29.61 -14.75 -4.43
C ARG A 299 30.24 -13.75 -3.48
N LYS A 300 31.58 -13.71 -3.39
CA LYS A 300 32.28 -12.72 -2.58
C LYS A 300 32.22 -11.31 -3.17
N ALA A 301 32.21 -11.15 -4.49
CA ALA A 301 32.04 -9.86 -5.16
C ALA A 301 30.62 -9.29 -4.99
N GLY A 302 29.63 -10.14 -4.76
CA GLY A 302 28.22 -9.75 -4.79
C GLY A 302 27.77 -9.41 -6.20
N LEU A 303 28.05 -10.33 -7.13
CA LEU A 303 27.57 -10.33 -8.51
C LEU A 303 26.78 -11.63 -8.79
N PRO A 304 25.66 -11.57 -9.52
CA PRO A 304 24.97 -12.76 -10.02
C PRO A 304 25.83 -13.47 -11.07
N PHE A 305 25.74 -14.81 -11.14
CA PHE A 305 26.57 -15.61 -12.04
C PHE A 305 25.86 -16.91 -12.47
N LEU A 306 26.30 -17.45 -13.60
CA LEU A 306 25.88 -18.74 -14.15
C LEU A 306 27.12 -19.49 -14.65
N VAL A 307 27.25 -20.78 -14.33
CA VAL A 307 28.32 -21.64 -14.88
C VAL A 307 27.69 -22.63 -15.84
N VAL A 308 28.09 -22.59 -17.10
CA VAL A 308 27.52 -23.38 -18.20
C VAL A 308 28.57 -24.41 -18.65
N PRO A 309 28.35 -25.72 -18.42
CA PRO A 309 29.22 -26.75 -18.98
C PRO A 309 29.13 -26.78 -20.51
N ALA A 310 30.26 -26.89 -21.22
CA ALA A 310 30.26 -26.99 -22.68
C ALA A 310 29.41 -28.14 -23.24
N LYS A 311 29.25 -29.24 -22.48
CA LYS A 311 28.36 -30.37 -22.82
C LYS A 311 26.87 -30.02 -22.84
N THR A 312 26.43 -29.02 -22.06
CA THR A 312 25.04 -28.56 -22.04
C THR A 312 24.70 -27.82 -23.33
N ILE A 313 25.68 -27.13 -23.91
CA ILE A 313 25.56 -26.47 -25.22
C ILE A 313 25.73 -27.48 -26.36
N CYS A 314 26.74 -28.35 -26.30
CA CYS A 314 27.08 -29.29 -27.37
C CYS A 314 27.32 -30.70 -26.81
N GLU A 315 26.32 -31.58 -26.90
CA GLU A 315 26.40 -32.95 -26.36
C GLU A 315 27.53 -33.78 -27.02
N SER A 316 27.79 -33.57 -28.32
CA SER A 316 28.82 -34.25 -29.11
C SER A 316 30.25 -33.78 -28.85
N ILE A 317 30.48 -32.83 -27.94
CA ILE A 317 31.79 -32.21 -27.73
C ILE A 317 32.84 -33.22 -27.18
N PRO A 318 34.04 -33.32 -27.79
CA PRO A 318 35.07 -34.26 -27.36
C PRO A 318 35.69 -33.90 -26.00
N ASP A 319 36.40 -34.85 -25.37
CA ASP A 319 37.17 -34.62 -24.13
C ASP A 319 38.25 -33.54 -24.33
N LYS A 320 38.35 -32.61 -23.37
CA LYS A 320 39.12 -31.37 -23.45
C LYS A 320 38.70 -30.49 -24.64
N GLY A 321 37.44 -30.60 -25.04
CA GLY A 321 36.80 -29.74 -26.03
C GLY A 321 36.43 -28.40 -25.40
N ASP A 322 36.70 -27.34 -26.13
CA ASP A 322 36.47 -25.96 -25.74
C ASP A 322 35.53 -25.27 -26.76
N ILE A 323 35.32 -23.94 -26.65
CA ILE A 323 34.45 -23.19 -27.56
C ILE A 323 34.84 -23.33 -29.06
N GLU A 324 36.10 -23.64 -29.37
CA GLU A 324 36.53 -23.96 -30.74
C GLU A 324 35.79 -25.21 -31.27
N GLN A 325 35.70 -26.26 -30.45
CA GLN A 325 35.02 -27.51 -30.81
C GLN A 325 33.49 -27.37 -30.78
N ILE A 326 32.93 -26.44 -30.02
CA ILE A 326 31.50 -26.10 -30.09
C ILE A 326 31.19 -25.52 -31.48
N LEU A 327 31.91 -24.47 -31.90
CA LEU A 327 31.70 -23.79 -33.19
C LEU A 327 32.15 -24.60 -34.42
N GLU A 328 32.82 -25.74 -34.22
CA GLU A 328 32.99 -26.77 -35.26
C GLU A 328 31.69 -27.57 -35.52
N ASN A 329 30.76 -27.61 -34.56
CA ASN A 329 29.49 -28.36 -34.63
C ASN A 329 28.25 -27.48 -34.85
N MET A 330 28.28 -26.20 -34.48
CA MET A 330 27.14 -25.27 -34.53
C MET A 330 27.54 -23.87 -35.01
N SER A 331 26.55 -23.05 -35.40
CA SER A 331 26.80 -21.66 -35.79
C SER A 331 27.00 -20.72 -34.60
N GLY A 332 27.55 -19.53 -34.85
CA GLY A 332 27.69 -18.48 -33.84
C GLY A 332 26.34 -17.96 -33.31
N GLU A 333 25.34 -17.85 -34.20
CA GLU A 333 23.97 -17.43 -33.84
C GLU A 333 23.28 -18.49 -32.97
N GLU A 334 23.48 -19.76 -33.28
CA GLU A 334 23.00 -20.91 -32.51
C GLU A 334 23.65 -20.99 -31.12
N LEU A 335 24.96 -20.72 -31.01
CA LEU A 335 25.64 -20.59 -29.73
C LEU A 335 25.09 -19.41 -28.89
N VAL A 336 24.80 -18.26 -29.51
CA VAL A 336 24.18 -17.11 -28.83
C VAL A 336 22.80 -17.49 -28.27
N GLU A 337 21.99 -18.19 -29.07
CA GLU A 337 20.64 -18.56 -28.66
C GLU A 337 20.64 -19.62 -27.56
N LEU A 338 21.52 -20.63 -27.64
CA LEU A 338 21.70 -21.61 -26.55
C LEU A 338 22.22 -20.95 -25.26
N LEU A 339 23.14 -19.98 -25.35
CA LEU A 339 23.60 -19.22 -24.18
C LEU A 339 22.48 -18.35 -23.58
N ARG A 340 21.57 -17.79 -24.39
CA ARG A 340 20.38 -17.08 -23.90
C ARG A 340 19.39 -18.03 -23.24
N GLN A 341 19.12 -19.18 -23.86
CA GLN A 341 18.29 -20.23 -23.29
C GLN A 341 18.82 -20.67 -21.92
N GLN A 342 20.14 -20.82 -21.74
CA GLN A 342 20.72 -21.13 -20.43
C GLN A 342 20.52 -20.02 -19.38
N ILE A 343 20.47 -18.74 -19.78
CA ILE A 343 20.12 -17.63 -18.86
C ILE A 343 18.65 -17.72 -18.47
N GLU A 344 17.76 -17.97 -19.43
CA GLU A 344 16.31 -18.03 -19.22
C GLU A 344 15.93 -19.28 -18.41
N GLU A 345 16.50 -20.44 -18.70
CA GLU A 345 16.39 -21.66 -17.88
C GLU A 345 16.93 -21.46 -16.46
N ALA A 346 18.01 -20.70 -16.28
CA ALA A 346 18.51 -20.38 -14.94
C ALA A 346 17.56 -19.43 -14.17
N ILE A 347 16.89 -18.49 -14.85
CA ILE A 347 15.86 -17.63 -14.24
C ILE A 347 14.61 -18.44 -13.89
N ILE A 348 14.13 -19.29 -14.80
CA ILE A 348 12.96 -20.16 -14.59
C ILE A 348 13.26 -21.16 -13.47
N SER A 349 14.40 -21.86 -13.53
CA SER A 349 14.82 -22.76 -12.46
C SER A 349 15.03 -22.03 -11.14
N GLN A 350 15.42 -20.74 -11.14
CA GLN A 350 15.45 -19.95 -9.91
C GLN A 350 14.03 -19.71 -9.39
N ILE A 351 13.07 -19.29 -10.22
CA ILE A 351 11.66 -19.11 -9.84
C ILE A 351 11.07 -20.43 -9.32
N GLU A 352 11.23 -21.53 -10.07
CA GLU A 352 10.81 -22.87 -9.64
C GLU A 352 11.54 -23.33 -8.37
N SER A 353 12.79 -22.91 -8.14
CA SER A 353 13.52 -23.22 -6.91
C SER A 353 13.14 -22.30 -5.76
N ASP A 354 12.67 -21.08 -6.02
CA ASP A 354 12.13 -20.16 -5.01
C ASP A 354 10.73 -20.63 -4.62
N GLU A 355 9.92 -21.11 -5.58
CA GLU A 355 8.63 -21.80 -5.36
C GLU A 355 8.80 -23.17 -4.68
N LYS A 356 9.77 -23.98 -5.12
CA LYS A 356 10.13 -25.23 -4.42
C LYS A 356 10.76 -24.97 -3.07
N ASN A 357 11.58 -23.94 -2.86
CA ASN A 357 11.99 -23.56 -1.50
C ASN A 357 10.78 -23.04 -0.70
N PHE A 358 9.75 -22.45 -1.32
CA PHE A 358 8.50 -22.08 -0.64
C PHE A 358 7.67 -23.32 -0.23
N GLN A 359 7.81 -24.43 -0.96
CA GLN A 359 7.16 -25.73 -0.69
C GLN A 359 8.01 -26.62 0.25
N GLU A 360 9.33 -26.65 0.08
CA GLU A 360 10.31 -27.43 0.84
C GLU A 360 10.66 -26.73 2.17
N THR A 361 10.60 -25.40 2.30
CA THR A 361 10.54 -24.77 3.65
C THR A 361 9.18 -24.96 4.34
N ALA A 362 8.20 -25.57 3.67
CA ALA A 362 7.01 -26.13 4.31
C ALA A 362 7.15 -27.63 4.66
N GLU A 363 8.23 -28.33 4.23
CA GLU A 363 8.44 -29.77 4.45
C GLU A 363 9.75 -30.12 5.21
N GLU A 364 10.87 -29.40 5.03
CA GLU A 364 12.14 -29.61 5.75
C GLU A 364 12.17 -29.00 7.18
N ASN A 365 11.01 -28.68 7.76
CA ASN A 365 10.91 -28.33 9.17
C ASN A 365 11.00 -29.54 10.12
N GLU A 366 11.06 -30.78 9.63
CA GLU A 366 10.99 -31.98 10.48
C GLU A 366 12.32 -32.53 11.06
N GLU A 367 13.52 -32.34 10.48
CA GLU A 367 14.77 -32.94 11.04
C GLU A 367 16.02 -32.02 11.09
N THR A 368 15.90 -30.85 11.73
CA THR A 368 17.01 -30.37 12.59
C THR A 368 16.72 -30.71 14.05
N PRO A 369 17.72 -30.90 14.95
CA PRO A 369 17.46 -31.44 16.29
C PRO A 369 16.60 -30.53 17.19
N ASP A 370 15.28 -30.72 17.14
CA ASP A 370 14.27 -30.44 18.16
C ASP A 370 14.35 -29.07 18.86
N SER A 371 14.85 -28.04 18.15
CA SER A 371 15.14 -26.74 18.76
C SER A 371 15.15 -25.50 17.86
N LEU A 372 15.19 -25.63 16.52
CA LEU A 372 15.30 -24.47 15.61
C LEU A 372 14.52 -24.54 14.28
N ASN A 373 13.58 -25.47 14.09
CA ASN A 373 12.53 -25.35 13.06
C ASN A 373 11.15 -25.51 13.71
N PRO A 374 10.30 -24.46 13.73
CA PRO A 374 8.93 -24.56 14.22
C PRO A 374 7.97 -24.91 13.07
N ASP A 375 7.05 -25.86 13.29
CA ASP A 375 5.95 -26.16 12.37
C ASP A 375 5.28 -24.88 11.84
N THR A 376 4.85 -24.87 10.58
CA THR A 376 4.04 -23.76 10.04
C THR A 376 2.69 -23.71 10.75
N HIS A 377 2.65 -22.98 11.87
CA HIS A 377 1.53 -22.91 12.79
C HIS A 377 0.22 -22.64 12.02
N PHE A 378 -0.86 -23.36 12.33
CA PHE A 378 -2.16 -23.33 11.62
C PHE A 378 -2.59 -21.94 11.10
N ASN A 379 -2.42 -20.88 11.91
CA ASN A 379 -2.72 -19.50 11.52
C ASN A 379 -1.98 -19.00 10.26
N GLN A 380 -0.76 -19.47 9.99
CA GLN A 380 0.03 -19.16 8.79
C GLN A 380 -0.52 -19.89 7.55
N GLN A 381 -0.93 -21.14 7.71
CA GLN A 381 -1.58 -21.91 6.64
C GLN A 381 -2.94 -21.29 6.28
N ALA A 382 -3.74 -20.94 7.30
CA ALA A 382 -5.02 -20.24 7.13
C ALA A 382 -4.85 -18.86 6.47
N LEU A 383 -3.82 -18.11 6.86
CA LEU A 383 -3.45 -16.84 6.23
C LEU A 383 -3.17 -17.02 4.73
N ASN A 384 -2.26 -17.93 4.38
CA ASN A 384 -1.85 -18.12 2.98
C ASN A 384 -3.03 -18.59 2.11
N PHE A 385 -3.81 -19.57 2.58
CA PHE A 385 -4.96 -20.09 1.85
C PHE A 385 -6.08 -19.06 1.65
N LEU A 386 -6.43 -18.30 2.70
CA LEU A 386 -7.56 -17.36 2.63
C LEU A 386 -7.19 -15.97 2.10
N TYR A 387 -5.93 -15.56 2.18
CA TYR A 387 -5.52 -14.18 1.91
C TYR A 387 -4.34 -14.05 0.92
N GLY A 388 -3.76 -15.14 0.42
CA GLY A 388 -2.61 -15.09 -0.49
C GLY A 388 -2.90 -14.55 -1.90
N GLY A 389 -4.12 -14.73 -2.42
CA GLY A 389 -4.46 -14.43 -3.82
C GLY A 389 -4.72 -12.96 -4.17
N LYS A 390 -4.69 -12.03 -3.21
CA LYS A 390 -4.87 -10.58 -3.43
C LYS A 390 -4.00 -9.78 -2.44
N PRO A 391 -3.63 -8.52 -2.74
CA PRO A 391 -3.05 -7.64 -1.73
C PRO A 391 -4.05 -7.29 -0.63
N TRP A 392 -3.63 -7.36 0.64
CA TRP A 392 -4.42 -6.97 1.82
C TRP A 392 -3.67 -5.97 2.68
N ILE A 393 -4.42 -5.09 3.35
CA ILE A 393 -3.92 -4.23 4.42
C ILE A 393 -4.85 -4.31 5.63
N SER A 394 -4.27 -4.10 6.80
CA SER A 394 -4.98 -3.94 8.06
C SER A 394 -4.57 -2.61 8.65
N ALA A 395 -5.55 -1.83 9.10
CA ALA A 395 -5.31 -0.58 9.76
C ALA A 395 -6.37 -0.38 10.83
N ASP A 396 -5.95 -0.02 12.04
CA ASP A 396 -6.85 0.50 13.06
C ASP A 396 -7.94 -0.52 13.50
N ASP A 397 -7.56 -1.81 13.47
CA ASP A 397 -8.38 -3.02 13.71
C ASP A 397 -9.46 -3.29 12.64
N LYS A 398 -9.27 -2.76 11.43
CA LYS A 398 -10.09 -3.03 10.24
C LYS A 398 -9.24 -3.66 9.14
N LEU A 399 -9.80 -4.67 8.47
CA LEU A 399 -9.17 -5.36 7.35
C LEU A 399 -9.70 -4.80 6.01
N TYR A 400 -8.83 -4.70 5.01
CA TYR A 400 -9.17 -4.24 3.67
C TYR A 400 -8.49 -5.09 2.60
N CYS A 401 -9.21 -5.35 1.51
CA CYS A 401 -8.74 -6.12 0.35
C CYS A 401 -8.58 -5.19 -0.85
N TRP A 402 -7.52 -5.38 -1.64
CA TRP A 402 -7.33 -4.64 -2.87
C TRP A 402 -8.30 -5.09 -3.97
N ASP A 403 -8.97 -4.13 -4.60
CA ASP A 403 -9.99 -4.35 -5.61
C ASP A 403 -9.64 -3.69 -6.95
N GLY A 404 -8.35 -3.73 -7.31
CA GLY A 404 -7.81 -3.21 -8.56
C GLY A 404 -7.40 -1.75 -8.50
N ASN A 405 -8.22 -0.87 -7.93
CA ASN A 405 -7.98 0.57 -7.85
C ASN A 405 -8.17 1.21 -6.45
N TYR A 406 -8.64 0.45 -5.45
CA TYR A 406 -8.69 0.87 -4.04
C TYR A 406 -8.71 -0.32 -3.08
N TYR A 407 -8.59 -0.03 -1.78
CA TYR A 407 -8.74 -1.00 -0.70
C TYR A 407 -10.18 -1.01 -0.16
N ARG A 408 -10.96 -2.01 -0.59
CA ARG A 408 -12.33 -2.27 -0.15
C ARG A 408 -12.34 -2.81 1.28
N TYR A 409 -13.13 -2.23 2.18
CA TYR A 409 -13.26 -2.68 3.57
C TYR A 409 -13.90 -4.08 3.64
N SER A 410 -13.24 -5.03 4.29
CA SER A 410 -13.81 -6.34 4.61
C SER A 410 -14.12 -6.43 6.11
N PRO A 411 -15.40 -6.49 6.52
CA PRO A 411 -15.78 -6.54 7.92
C PRO A 411 -15.59 -7.94 8.53
N ASP A 412 -15.27 -7.98 9.82
CA ASP A 412 -15.12 -9.21 10.61
C ASP A 412 -16.38 -10.12 10.58
N SER A 413 -17.55 -9.60 10.22
CA SER A 413 -18.77 -10.40 10.00
C SER A 413 -18.77 -11.24 8.72
N VAL A 414 -17.95 -10.87 7.72
CA VAL A 414 -17.74 -11.61 6.47
C VAL A 414 -16.56 -12.57 6.61
N GLU A 415 -15.46 -12.11 7.22
CA GLU A 415 -14.25 -12.95 7.35
C GLU A 415 -14.40 -14.07 8.40
N ARG A 416 -15.15 -13.87 9.51
CA ARG A 416 -15.31 -14.93 10.52
C ARG A 416 -16.02 -16.18 9.99
N PRO A 417 -17.14 -16.10 9.26
CA PRO A 417 -17.72 -17.27 8.59
C PRO A 417 -16.74 -17.95 7.61
N ARG A 418 -16.02 -17.15 6.81
CA ARG A 418 -15.05 -17.65 5.82
C ARG A 418 -13.89 -18.41 6.47
N ILE A 419 -13.33 -17.86 7.55
CA ILE A 419 -12.32 -18.53 8.39
C ILE A 419 -12.93 -19.74 9.10
N ALA A 420 -14.16 -19.65 9.63
CA ALA A 420 -14.82 -20.77 10.30
C ALA A 420 -15.04 -21.98 9.38
N SER A 421 -15.37 -21.76 8.11
CA SER A 421 -15.44 -22.82 7.11
C SER A 421 -14.09 -23.51 6.90
N TYR A 422 -12.98 -22.76 6.80
CA TYR A 422 -11.63 -23.31 6.70
C TYR A 422 -11.18 -24.06 7.98
N CYS A 423 -11.52 -23.51 9.15
CA CYS A 423 -11.28 -24.15 10.45
C CYS A 423 -12.06 -25.47 10.61
N ASN A 424 -13.30 -25.52 10.11
CA ASN A 424 -14.16 -26.70 10.14
C ASN A 424 -13.80 -27.73 9.08
N SER A 425 -13.13 -27.30 8.01
CA SER A 425 -12.66 -28.20 6.98
C SER A 425 -11.42 -28.97 7.47
N TYR A 426 -10.45 -28.29 8.11
CA TYR A 426 -9.16 -28.86 8.53
C TYR A 426 -9.27 -30.11 9.45
N CYS A 427 -9.03 -31.28 8.86
CA CYS A 427 -9.15 -32.60 9.50
C CYS A 427 -7.78 -33.16 9.91
N VAL A 428 -7.66 -33.64 11.15
CA VAL A 428 -6.47 -34.30 11.71
C VAL A 428 -6.82 -35.69 12.23
N PHE A 429 -6.07 -36.70 11.80
CA PHE A 429 -6.26 -38.08 12.22
C PHE A 429 -5.45 -38.38 13.49
N VAL A 430 -6.12 -38.80 14.57
CA VAL A 430 -5.51 -39.10 15.86
C VAL A 430 -5.63 -40.60 16.16
N GLY A 431 -4.52 -41.23 16.53
CA GLY A 431 -4.44 -42.66 16.88
C GLY A 431 -3.34 -43.42 16.13
N GLN A 432 -2.94 -44.59 16.66
CA GLN A 432 -1.92 -45.47 16.04
C GLN A 432 -2.56 -46.72 15.43
N GLY A 433 -1.98 -47.20 14.32
CA GLY A 433 -2.44 -48.41 13.60
C GLY A 433 -3.81 -48.24 12.93
N GLU A 434 -4.60 -49.32 12.88
CA GLU A 434 -5.93 -49.38 12.25
C GLU A 434 -7.02 -48.57 12.99
N ARG A 435 -6.69 -47.94 14.12
CA ARG A 435 -7.61 -47.14 14.95
C ARG A 435 -7.33 -45.63 14.84
N ARG A 436 -7.26 -45.12 13.61
CA ARG A 436 -7.18 -43.67 13.35
C ARG A 436 -8.58 -43.05 13.38
N GLN A 437 -8.79 -42.08 14.27
CA GLN A 437 -10.03 -41.30 14.35
C GLN A 437 -9.84 -39.93 13.71
N ALA A 438 -10.71 -39.55 12.78
CA ALA A 438 -10.76 -38.19 12.24
C ALA A 438 -11.26 -37.21 13.31
N THR A 439 -10.54 -36.11 13.50
CA THR A 439 -10.86 -35.04 14.45
C THR A 439 -10.66 -33.67 13.77
N TYR A 440 -11.35 -32.64 14.25
CA TYR A 440 -11.27 -31.29 13.68
C TYR A 440 -10.79 -30.31 14.77
N PRO A 441 -9.49 -30.31 15.13
CA PRO A 441 -9.00 -29.60 16.32
C PRO A 441 -9.15 -28.08 16.21
N PHE A 442 -9.20 -27.53 14.99
CA PHE A 442 -9.36 -26.10 14.75
C PHE A 442 -10.81 -25.66 14.54
N ALA A 443 -11.80 -26.57 14.55
CA ALA A 443 -13.23 -26.26 14.43
C ALA A 443 -13.80 -25.64 15.72
N THR A 444 -13.18 -24.56 16.20
CA THR A 444 -13.51 -23.87 17.45
C THR A 444 -13.54 -22.35 17.26
N PRO A 445 -14.36 -21.60 18.01
CA PRO A 445 -14.37 -20.13 17.95
C PRO A 445 -13.01 -19.51 18.25
N SER A 446 -12.22 -20.13 19.14
CA SER A 446 -10.88 -19.66 19.51
C SER A 446 -9.91 -19.66 18.33
N ALA A 447 -9.92 -20.71 17.50
CA ALA A 447 -9.08 -20.78 16.30
C ALA A 447 -9.47 -19.71 15.27
N VAL A 448 -10.77 -19.49 15.07
CA VAL A 448 -11.28 -18.46 14.14
C VAL A 448 -10.81 -17.06 14.54
N GLU A 449 -10.97 -16.69 15.81
CA GLU A 449 -10.54 -15.38 16.32
C GLU A 449 -9.00 -15.24 16.35
N GLN A 450 -8.26 -16.34 16.56
CA GLN A 450 -6.79 -16.36 16.45
C GLN A 450 -6.30 -16.14 15.01
N VAL A 451 -6.91 -16.80 14.02
CA VAL A 451 -6.61 -16.59 12.59
C VAL A 451 -6.92 -15.15 12.19
N LEU A 452 -8.12 -14.64 12.51
CA LEU A 452 -8.50 -13.26 12.16
C LEU A 452 -7.54 -12.23 12.77
N ARG A 453 -7.18 -12.41 14.05
CA ARG A 453 -6.18 -11.56 14.71
C ARG A 453 -4.81 -11.65 14.04
N TRP A 454 -4.37 -12.85 13.68
CA TRP A 454 -3.10 -13.07 12.99
C TRP A 454 -3.05 -12.39 11.61
N VAL A 455 -4.13 -12.50 10.84
CA VAL A 455 -4.32 -11.81 9.55
C VAL A 455 -4.22 -10.30 9.72
N LYS A 456 -4.96 -9.72 10.68
CA LYS A 456 -4.91 -8.27 10.98
C LYS A 456 -3.52 -7.80 11.43
N MET A 457 -2.76 -8.62 12.15
CA MET A 457 -1.38 -8.29 12.55
C MET A 457 -0.39 -8.41 11.38
N ARG A 458 -0.56 -9.41 10.50
CA ARG A 458 0.40 -9.67 9.41
C ARG A 458 0.36 -8.61 8.30
N PHE A 459 -0.81 -8.03 8.06
CA PHE A 459 -1.06 -6.99 7.07
C PHE A 459 -1.11 -5.58 7.68
N GLU A 460 -0.71 -5.41 8.94
CA GLU A 460 -0.80 -4.12 9.64
C GLU A 460 0.07 -3.04 8.98
N ILE A 461 -0.55 -1.90 8.66
CA ILE A 461 0.12 -0.68 8.21
C ILE A 461 -0.15 0.46 9.19
N ASP A 462 0.76 1.44 9.24
CA ASP A 462 0.52 2.71 9.94
C ASP A 462 -0.75 3.37 9.39
N PRO A 463 -1.82 3.55 10.19
CA PRO A 463 -3.06 4.13 9.72
C PRO A 463 -2.91 5.57 9.19
N ASN A 464 -1.85 6.29 9.56
CA ASN A 464 -1.56 7.61 9.01
C ASN A 464 -1.24 7.59 7.50
N LYS A 465 -0.97 6.41 6.92
CA LYS A 465 -0.77 6.21 5.48
C LYS A 465 -2.08 6.05 4.69
N LEU A 466 -3.22 5.81 5.36
CA LEU A 466 -4.51 5.71 4.69
C LEU A 466 -4.91 7.04 4.03
N ASN A 467 -5.58 6.94 2.89
CA ASN A 467 -6.09 8.05 2.10
C ASN A 467 -5.03 9.16 1.88
N PRO A 468 -3.87 8.84 1.29
CA PRO A 468 -2.74 9.76 1.11
C PRO A 468 -3.12 10.98 0.24
N PRO A 469 -2.29 12.04 0.22
CA PRO A 469 -2.49 13.19 -0.67
C PRO A 469 -2.68 12.80 -2.15
N GLY A 470 -3.37 13.66 -2.90
CA GLY A 470 -3.88 13.34 -4.24
C GLY A 470 -5.31 12.79 -4.21
N ILE A 471 -5.89 12.55 -5.38
CA ILE A 471 -7.28 12.11 -5.57
C ILE A 471 -7.27 10.79 -6.34
N ASN A 472 -7.89 9.75 -5.78
CA ASN A 472 -8.10 8.48 -6.47
C ASN A 472 -9.18 8.62 -7.55
N CYS A 473 -8.84 8.34 -8.80
CA CYS A 473 -9.74 8.35 -9.96
C CYS A 473 -9.74 6.98 -10.66
N ILE A 474 -10.74 6.70 -11.50
CA ILE A 474 -10.92 5.40 -12.16
C ILE A 474 -9.71 5.03 -13.04
N ASN A 475 -9.08 6.04 -13.66
CA ASN A 475 -7.95 5.90 -14.58
C ASN A 475 -6.57 6.17 -13.95
N GLY A 476 -6.48 6.26 -12.63
CA GLY A 476 -5.22 6.45 -11.90
C GLY A 476 -5.36 7.36 -10.69
N VAL A 477 -4.26 7.58 -9.98
CA VAL A 477 -4.19 8.52 -8.86
C VAL A 477 -3.65 9.85 -9.36
N VAL A 478 -4.43 10.92 -9.17
CA VAL A 478 -4.03 12.28 -9.58
C VAL A 478 -3.41 12.99 -8.38
N GLY A 479 -2.09 13.21 -8.45
CA GLY A 479 -1.29 13.78 -7.38
C GLY A 479 -0.70 15.15 -7.71
N VAL A 480 0.08 15.67 -6.77
CA VAL A 480 0.83 16.92 -6.90
C VAL A 480 2.28 16.68 -6.51
N LYS A 481 3.21 16.98 -7.44
CA LYS A 481 4.64 17.09 -7.16
C LYS A 481 4.95 18.54 -6.78
N TRP A 482 5.70 18.72 -5.70
CA TRP A 482 5.97 20.03 -5.13
C TRP A 482 7.36 20.54 -5.51
N GLU A 483 7.44 21.30 -6.61
CA GLU A 483 8.69 21.89 -7.09
C GLU A 483 8.82 23.36 -6.64
N GLY A 484 9.75 23.62 -5.73
CA GLY A 484 9.92 24.95 -5.15
C GLY A 484 8.64 25.40 -4.43
N ASN A 485 7.98 26.44 -4.94
CA ASN A 485 6.64 26.88 -4.50
C ASN A 485 5.57 26.76 -5.60
N LYS A 486 5.66 25.71 -6.43
CA LYS A 486 4.65 25.37 -7.44
C LYS A 486 4.14 23.95 -7.22
N PRO A 487 2.81 23.74 -7.14
CA PRO A 487 2.23 22.41 -7.27
C PRO A 487 2.17 22.03 -8.75
N ILE A 488 2.76 20.89 -9.11
CA ILE A 488 2.74 20.33 -10.48
C ILE A 488 1.86 19.08 -10.47
N ARG A 489 0.78 19.11 -11.25
CA ARG A 489 -0.17 17.99 -11.38
C ARG A 489 0.52 16.81 -12.07
N PHE A 490 0.21 15.59 -11.62
CA PHE A 490 0.59 14.37 -12.32
C PHE A 490 -0.50 13.31 -12.12
N ILE A 491 -0.52 12.31 -13.01
CA ILE A 491 -1.29 11.08 -12.83
C ILE A 491 -0.33 9.89 -12.81
N GLU A 492 -0.60 8.92 -11.95
CA GLU A 492 0.11 7.63 -11.92
C GLU A 492 -0.88 6.46 -11.85
N GLU A 493 -0.45 5.29 -12.31
CA GLU A 493 -1.27 4.08 -12.29
C GLU A 493 -1.51 3.59 -10.85
N HIS A 494 -2.61 2.86 -10.64
CA HIS A 494 -2.92 2.28 -9.32
C HIS A 494 -1.86 1.26 -8.93
N ASP A 495 -1.45 1.31 -7.65
CA ASP A 495 -0.37 0.49 -7.12
C ASP A 495 -0.70 0.13 -5.66
N PRO A 496 -1.03 -1.13 -5.35
CA PRO A 496 -1.39 -1.53 -3.98
C PRO A 496 -0.27 -1.29 -2.97
N SER A 497 1.00 -1.26 -3.39
CA SER A 497 2.14 -1.03 -2.50
C SER A 497 2.27 0.44 -2.05
N LYS A 498 1.62 1.39 -2.74
CA LYS A 498 1.71 2.84 -2.49
C LYS A 498 0.35 3.48 -2.16
N HIS A 499 -0.72 3.05 -2.81
CA HIS A 499 -1.99 3.76 -2.89
C HIS A 499 -3.05 3.21 -1.92
N TYR A 500 -2.87 3.50 -0.62
CA TYR A 500 -3.78 3.05 0.45
C TYR A 500 -5.08 3.87 0.55
N PHE A 501 -5.80 4.05 -0.57
CA PHE A 501 -7.13 4.65 -0.58
C PHE A 501 -8.18 3.64 -0.12
N THR A 502 -8.99 4.01 0.87
CA THR A 502 -10.08 3.18 1.41
C THR A 502 -11.46 3.60 0.89
N TYR A 503 -11.51 4.50 -0.09
CA TYR A 503 -12.73 4.95 -0.76
C TYR A 503 -12.65 4.60 -2.25
N GLU A 504 -13.80 4.25 -2.81
CA GLU A 504 -13.94 3.83 -4.21
C GLU A 504 -13.76 5.03 -5.16
N PRO A 505 -12.92 4.95 -6.20
CA PRO A 505 -12.81 6.00 -7.19
C PRO A 505 -14.03 5.98 -8.13
N LEU A 506 -14.87 7.01 -8.07
CA LEU A 506 -16.09 7.10 -8.88
C LEU A 506 -15.94 7.96 -10.13
N ILE A 507 -14.90 8.79 -10.21
CA ILE A 507 -14.70 9.74 -11.31
C ILE A 507 -13.49 9.38 -12.15
N LYS A 508 -13.55 9.65 -13.45
CA LYS A 508 -12.38 9.64 -14.33
C LYS A 508 -11.74 11.03 -14.31
N TYR A 509 -10.41 11.09 -14.24
CA TYR A 509 -9.67 12.33 -14.47
C TYR A 509 -9.54 12.57 -15.97
N ASP A 510 -9.96 13.75 -16.40
CA ASP A 510 -9.85 14.24 -17.77
C ASP A 510 -9.43 15.71 -17.73
N PRO A 511 -8.21 16.08 -18.20
CA PRO A 511 -7.74 17.46 -18.16
C PRO A 511 -8.53 18.39 -19.08
N GLU A 512 -9.23 17.86 -20.09
CA GLU A 512 -10.00 18.65 -21.08
C GLU A 512 -11.52 18.57 -20.84
N ALA A 513 -11.95 18.18 -19.64
CA ALA A 513 -13.36 18.05 -19.28
C ALA A 513 -14.15 19.36 -19.47
N ASP A 514 -15.32 19.27 -20.13
CA ASP A 514 -16.21 20.42 -20.39
C ASP A 514 -16.62 21.11 -19.08
N THR A 515 -16.37 22.41 -19.00
CA THR A 515 -16.67 23.19 -17.79
C THR A 515 -18.12 23.66 -17.71
N THR A 516 -18.92 23.54 -18.78
CA THR A 516 -20.26 24.16 -18.91
C THR A 516 -21.17 23.86 -17.72
N ASP A 517 -21.33 22.59 -17.34
CA ASP A 517 -22.20 22.19 -16.23
C ASP A 517 -21.58 22.47 -14.84
N CYS A 518 -20.26 22.40 -14.74
CA CYS A 518 -19.53 22.79 -13.52
C CYS A 518 -19.65 24.30 -13.23
N ASP A 519 -19.46 25.14 -14.26
CA ASP A 519 -19.61 26.60 -14.17
C ASP A 519 -21.05 26.97 -13.83
N ARG A 520 -22.03 26.26 -14.40
CA ARG A 520 -23.46 26.42 -14.10
C ARG A 520 -23.80 26.08 -12.64
N LEU A 521 -23.18 25.06 -12.07
CA LEU A 521 -23.32 24.76 -10.63
C LEU A 521 -22.68 25.86 -9.77
N LEU A 522 -21.47 26.31 -10.11
CA LEU A 522 -20.74 27.34 -9.36
C LEU A 522 -21.42 28.73 -9.37
N GLN A 523 -22.29 29.01 -10.34
CA GLN A 523 -23.09 30.26 -10.39
C GLN A 523 -23.95 30.52 -9.14
N CYS A 524 -24.22 29.51 -8.31
CA CYS A 524 -24.86 29.66 -6.99
C CYS A 524 -24.15 30.68 -6.07
N LEU A 525 -22.85 30.91 -6.29
CA LEU A 525 -22.04 31.92 -5.63
C LEU A 525 -21.59 33.00 -6.63
N ASP A 526 -21.18 34.15 -6.11
CA ASP A 526 -20.51 35.19 -6.90
C ASP A 526 -19.01 34.91 -6.99
N LYS A 527 -18.34 35.37 -8.07
CA LYS A 527 -16.95 34.99 -8.39
C LYS A 527 -15.97 35.05 -7.20
N PRO A 528 -15.92 36.11 -6.37
CA PRO A 528 -15.03 36.13 -5.20
C PRO A 528 -15.32 35.00 -4.20
N GLN A 529 -16.60 34.69 -3.97
CA GLN A 529 -17.00 33.59 -3.08
C GLN A 529 -16.77 32.21 -3.71
N GLN A 530 -16.88 32.07 -5.04
CA GLN A 530 -16.48 30.87 -5.78
C GLN A 530 -14.98 30.59 -5.58
N GLU A 531 -14.14 31.61 -5.70
CA GLU A 531 -12.69 31.48 -5.48
C GLU A 531 -12.37 31.09 -4.04
N VAL A 532 -13.02 31.70 -3.04
CA VAL A 532 -12.88 31.29 -1.64
C VAL A 532 -13.26 29.83 -1.45
N LEU A 533 -14.40 29.39 -1.99
CA LEU A 533 -14.83 28.00 -1.90
C LEU A 533 -13.80 27.07 -2.56
N LEU A 534 -13.48 27.29 -3.84
CA LEU A 534 -12.58 26.45 -4.62
C LEU A 534 -11.19 26.36 -4.00
N ARG A 535 -10.61 27.47 -3.52
CA ARG A 535 -9.27 27.46 -2.87
C ARG A 535 -9.29 26.69 -1.53
N ASN A 536 -10.39 26.73 -0.76
CA ASN A 536 -10.52 25.90 0.45
C ASN A 536 -10.77 24.43 0.12
N LEU A 537 -11.54 24.12 -0.93
CA LEU A 537 -11.74 22.75 -1.41
C LEU A 537 -10.43 22.15 -1.95
N ALA A 538 -9.70 22.91 -2.78
CA ALA A 538 -8.40 22.55 -3.34
C ALA A 538 -7.37 22.15 -2.28
N ALA A 539 -7.41 22.79 -1.10
CA ALA A 539 -6.54 22.43 0.01
C ALA A 539 -6.72 20.98 0.50
N SER A 540 -7.84 20.29 0.21
CA SER A 540 -8.03 18.86 0.53
C SER A 540 -7.18 17.90 -0.31
N ILE A 541 -6.60 18.37 -1.42
CA ILE A 541 -5.70 17.56 -2.28
C ILE A 541 -4.43 17.21 -1.50
N ASP A 542 -3.81 18.18 -0.82
CA ASP A 542 -2.65 17.99 0.06
C ASP A 542 -2.61 19.04 1.19
N LEU A 543 -3.53 18.90 2.14
CA LEU A 543 -3.66 19.84 3.26
C LEU A 543 -2.40 19.98 4.13
N PRO A 544 -1.63 18.89 4.42
CA PRO A 544 -0.38 18.99 5.16
C PRO A 544 0.64 19.92 4.49
N GLU A 545 0.91 19.76 3.20
CA GLU A 545 1.92 20.58 2.50
C GLU A 545 1.40 22.01 2.23
N VAL A 546 0.09 22.19 1.99
CA VAL A 546 -0.56 23.51 1.95
C VAL A 546 -0.38 24.27 3.27
N ARG A 547 -0.67 23.63 4.41
CA ARG A 547 -0.52 24.25 5.75
C ARG A 547 0.94 24.58 6.08
N LYS A 548 1.90 23.76 5.63
CA LYS A 548 3.34 24.04 5.77
C LYS A 548 3.78 25.28 4.99
N ARG A 549 3.13 25.58 3.86
CA ARG A 549 3.48 26.70 2.95
C ARG A 549 2.74 27.99 3.23
N ARG A 550 1.42 27.92 3.42
CA ARG A 550 0.51 29.06 3.64
C ARG A 550 0.05 29.20 5.10
N GLY A 551 0.56 28.36 6.01
CA GLY A 551 0.25 28.43 7.44
C GLY A 551 -1.22 28.14 7.76
N ARG A 552 -1.94 29.18 8.18
CA ARG A 552 -3.33 29.12 8.65
C ARG A 552 -4.32 29.83 7.73
N GLU A 553 -3.95 30.03 6.46
CA GLU A 553 -4.83 30.69 5.48
C GLU A 553 -6.10 29.89 5.19
N VAL A 554 -6.04 28.55 5.16
CA VAL A 554 -7.23 27.69 4.99
C VAL A 554 -8.11 27.78 6.25
N ARG A 555 -9.35 28.24 6.09
CA ARG A 555 -10.32 28.44 7.18
C ARG A 555 -11.45 27.43 7.13
N VAL A 556 -12.12 27.24 8.26
CA VAL A 556 -13.44 26.60 8.29
C VAL A 556 -14.45 27.50 7.57
N LEU A 557 -15.23 26.94 6.66
CA LEU A 557 -16.28 27.64 5.94
C LEU A 557 -17.64 27.37 6.57
N LEU A 558 -18.44 28.42 6.72
CA LEU A 558 -19.86 28.33 7.06
C LEU A 558 -20.67 28.67 5.81
N ALA A 559 -21.39 27.68 5.27
CA ALA A 559 -22.18 27.82 4.06
C ALA A 559 -23.63 28.20 4.42
N CYS A 560 -23.88 29.50 4.52
CA CYS A 560 -25.13 30.09 5.01
C CYS A 560 -26.11 30.38 3.87
N GLY A 561 -27.40 30.09 4.07
CA GLY A 561 -28.48 30.41 3.14
C GLY A 561 -29.65 29.44 3.24
N LEU A 562 -30.82 29.83 2.74
CA LEU A 562 -32.06 29.03 2.80
C LEU A 562 -32.00 27.78 1.87
N GLY A 563 -33.08 27.02 1.78
CA GLY A 563 -33.14 25.86 0.88
C GLY A 563 -33.02 26.21 -0.61
N SER A 564 -32.73 25.21 -1.45
CA SER A 564 -32.69 25.33 -2.91
C SER A 564 -31.66 26.33 -3.48
N ASN A 565 -30.48 26.44 -2.87
CA ASN A 565 -29.40 27.36 -3.29
C ASN A 565 -28.12 26.66 -3.77
N GLY A 566 -28.15 25.35 -4.05
CA GLY A 566 -27.02 24.61 -4.62
C GLY A 566 -25.98 24.08 -3.63
N LYS A 567 -26.08 24.38 -2.32
CA LYS A 567 -25.17 23.85 -1.29
C LYS A 567 -25.04 22.32 -1.32
N ASP A 568 -26.16 21.61 -1.40
CA ASP A 568 -26.16 20.15 -1.38
C ASP A 568 -25.70 19.54 -2.70
N ALA A 569 -25.89 20.21 -3.84
CA ALA A 569 -25.34 19.80 -5.13
C ALA A 569 -23.81 19.96 -5.21
N LEU A 570 -23.26 21.05 -4.64
CA LEU A 570 -21.81 21.20 -4.45
C LEU A 570 -21.26 20.12 -3.51
N ARG A 571 -21.94 19.88 -2.39
CA ARG A 571 -21.58 18.83 -1.43
C ARG A 571 -21.62 17.44 -2.08
N GLN A 572 -22.62 17.16 -2.91
CA GLN A 572 -22.73 15.90 -3.66
C GLN A 572 -21.59 15.76 -4.68
N THR A 573 -21.29 16.81 -5.46
CA THR A 573 -20.14 16.80 -6.38
C THR A 573 -18.83 16.47 -5.66
N MET A 574 -18.57 17.09 -4.49
CA MET A 574 -17.40 16.78 -3.66
C MET A 574 -17.45 15.37 -3.05
N SER A 575 -18.64 14.88 -2.69
CA SER A 575 -18.89 13.50 -2.26
C SER A 575 -18.48 12.50 -3.35
N THR A 576 -18.91 12.72 -4.59
CA THR A 576 -18.57 11.87 -5.75
C THR A 576 -17.07 11.84 -6.03
N ILE A 577 -16.38 13.00 -5.95
CA ILE A 577 -14.91 13.09 -6.08
C ILE A 577 -14.18 12.25 -5.01
N PHE A 578 -14.73 12.16 -3.80
CA PHE A 578 -14.17 11.37 -2.68
C PHE A 578 -14.84 9.99 -2.48
N GLY A 579 -15.49 9.43 -3.50
CA GLY A 579 -16.04 8.07 -3.40
C GLY A 579 -17.12 7.90 -2.33
N HIS A 580 -17.82 8.99 -1.99
CA HIS A 580 -18.74 9.18 -0.86
C HIS A 580 -18.12 8.98 0.52
N SER A 581 -17.51 7.82 0.75
CA SER A 581 -16.88 7.38 1.99
C SER A 581 -15.61 8.13 2.39
N GLY A 582 -14.94 8.83 1.47
CA GLY A 582 -13.79 9.70 1.78
C GLY A 582 -14.18 11.04 2.42
N MET A 583 -15.47 11.41 2.41
CA MET A 583 -16.00 12.63 3.03
C MET A 583 -16.78 12.30 4.33
N THR A 584 -16.69 13.17 5.33
CA THR A 584 -17.42 13.05 6.60
C THR A 584 -18.42 14.20 6.80
N SER A 585 -19.43 13.96 7.63
CA SER A 585 -20.48 14.94 7.97
C SER A 585 -20.58 15.17 9.49
N VAL A 586 -19.43 15.33 10.16
CA VAL A 586 -19.36 15.62 11.60
C VAL A 586 -19.81 17.06 11.83
N SER A 587 -20.86 17.25 12.63
CA SER A 587 -21.56 18.54 12.79
C SER A 587 -20.90 19.44 13.86
N LEU A 588 -21.28 20.72 13.87
CA LEU A 588 -20.95 21.65 14.95
C LEU A 588 -21.44 21.17 16.34
N ALA A 589 -22.51 20.36 16.39
CA ALA A 589 -23.00 19.76 17.62
C ALA A 589 -22.04 18.70 18.15
N ASP A 590 -21.43 17.91 17.27
CA ASP A 590 -20.47 16.86 17.61
C ASP A 590 -19.18 17.47 18.18
N PHE A 591 -18.69 18.58 17.62
CA PHE A 591 -17.57 19.34 18.20
C PHE A 591 -17.92 19.93 19.59
N ALA A 592 -19.16 20.40 19.80
CA ALA A 592 -19.58 20.88 21.12
C ALA A 592 -19.65 19.73 22.14
N HIS A 593 -20.28 18.61 21.77
CA HIS A 593 -20.36 17.39 22.58
C HIS A 593 -18.99 16.80 22.90
N TYR A 594 -18.05 16.89 21.95
CA TYR A 594 -16.67 16.51 22.17
C TYR A 594 -16.01 17.32 23.28
N ASP A 595 -16.20 18.64 23.29
CA ASP A 595 -15.66 19.52 24.35
C ASP A 595 -16.29 19.21 25.72
N ASP A 596 -17.59 18.87 25.74
CA ASP A 596 -18.33 18.40 26.92
C ASP A 596 -17.93 16.97 27.40
N GLY A 597 -16.97 16.32 26.72
CA GLY A 597 -16.39 15.04 27.13
C GLY A 597 -16.83 13.81 26.32
N ARG A 598 -17.70 13.95 25.30
CA ARG A 598 -18.07 12.83 24.41
C ARG A 598 -17.02 12.66 23.29
N LYS A 599 -15.82 12.24 23.67
CA LYS A 599 -14.63 12.22 22.79
C LYS A 599 -14.71 11.30 21.57
N PHE A 600 -15.69 10.40 21.50
CA PHE A 600 -15.96 9.55 20.33
C PHE A 600 -16.59 10.31 19.14
N ALA A 601 -17.20 11.48 19.36
CA ALA A 601 -17.97 12.19 18.32
C ALA A 601 -17.12 12.65 17.12
N LEU A 602 -15.82 12.90 17.33
CA LEU A 602 -14.88 13.32 16.28
C LEU A 602 -14.07 12.18 15.66
N ALA A 603 -14.28 10.93 16.09
CA ALA A 603 -13.56 9.76 15.57
C ALA A 603 -13.63 9.56 14.03
N PRO A 604 -14.72 9.94 13.31
CA PRO A 604 -14.76 9.86 11.86
C PRO A 604 -13.71 10.75 11.14
N LEU A 605 -13.25 11.84 11.76
CA LEU A 605 -12.31 12.79 11.15
C LEU A 605 -10.90 12.22 10.92
N LEU A 606 -10.61 11.05 11.49
CA LEU A 606 -9.27 10.45 11.53
C LEU A 606 -8.69 10.15 10.13
N TYR A 607 -9.52 9.72 9.19
CA TYR A 607 -9.15 9.40 7.80
C TYR A 607 -9.96 10.18 6.74
N SER A 608 -10.65 11.22 7.19
CA SER A 608 -11.47 12.07 6.34
C SER A 608 -10.60 12.93 5.41
N ARG A 609 -11.00 13.04 4.14
CA ARG A 609 -10.41 13.97 3.18
C ARG A 609 -11.07 15.35 3.21
N MET A 610 -12.34 15.39 3.59
CA MET A 610 -13.16 16.59 3.70
C MET A 610 -14.24 16.38 4.75
N ASN A 611 -14.43 17.33 5.66
CA ASN A 611 -15.62 17.34 6.52
C ASN A 611 -16.62 18.38 6.02
N TRP A 612 -17.72 17.92 5.44
CA TRP A 612 -18.81 18.79 4.97
C TRP A 612 -20.15 18.36 5.59
N ALA A 613 -20.52 19.03 6.69
CA ALA A 613 -21.76 18.75 7.41
C ALA A 613 -22.95 19.46 6.76
N SER A 614 -23.97 18.70 6.35
CA SER A 614 -25.20 19.23 5.72
C SER A 614 -26.17 19.86 6.73
N GLU A 615 -26.23 19.35 7.95
CA GLU A 615 -27.13 19.83 9.01
C GLU A 615 -26.34 20.26 10.24
N ASN A 616 -26.64 21.44 10.77
CA ASN A 616 -26.00 21.98 11.96
C ASN A 616 -27.00 22.82 12.79
N PRO A 617 -27.01 22.69 14.14
CA PRO A 617 -27.92 23.47 14.97
C PRO A 617 -27.49 24.94 15.01
N GLN A 618 -28.42 25.83 14.69
CA GLN A 618 -28.24 27.29 14.69
C GLN A 618 -27.84 27.88 16.06
N THR A 619 -28.07 27.13 17.14
CA THR A 619 -27.74 27.51 18.53
C THR A 619 -26.28 27.24 18.92
N ALA A 620 -25.47 26.61 18.06
CA ALA A 620 -24.07 26.29 18.34
C ALA A 620 -23.21 27.55 18.56
N ARG A 621 -22.70 27.71 19.78
CA ARG A 621 -21.83 28.84 20.17
C ARG A 621 -20.39 28.62 19.73
N LEU A 622 -20.14 28.86 18.44
CA LEU A 622 -18.85 28.72 17.76
C LEU A 622 -17.65 29.31 18.51
N ASP A 623 -17.85 30.41 19.25
CA ASP A 623 -16.82 31.07 20.05
C ASP A 623 -16.32 30.19 21.22
N ARG A 624 -17.15 29.28 21.72
CA ARG A 624 -16.86 28.40 22.85
C ARG A 624 -16.22 27.09 22.46
N ILE A 625 -16.52 26.59 21.26
CA ILE A 625 -16.03 25.30 20.77
C ILE A 625 -14.50 25.39 20.55
N GLN A 626 -13.73 24.71 21.39
CA GLN A 626 -12.27 24.67 21.34
C GLN A 626 -11.77 23.63 20.34
N SER A 627 -12.39 22.44 20.28
CA SER A 627 -12.05 21.41 19.30
C SER A 627 -12.17 21.89 17.85
N LEU A 628 -13.18 22.69 17.52
CA LEU A 628 -13.32 23.32 16.21
C LEU A 628 -12.16 24.28 15.89
N LYS A 629 -11.61 24.98 16.88
CA LYS A 629 -10.43 25.85 16.70
C LYS A 629 -9.17 25.01 16.46
N LEU A 630 -9.00 23.90 17.17
CA LEU A 630 -7.91 22.96 16.96
C LEU A 630 -8.00 22.36 15.54
N PHE A 631 -9.18 21.88 15.16
CA PHE A 631 -9.49 21.35 13.83
C PHE A 631 -9.17 22.34 12.69
N ALA A 632 -9.69 23.58 12.77
CA ALA A 632 -9.41 24.63 11.79
C ALA A 632 -7.90 24.85 11.61
N THR A 633 -7.17 24.92 12.73
CA THR A 633 -5.71 25.18 12.72
C THR A 633 -4.83 23.96 12.46
N GLY A 634 -5.39 22.75 12.31
CA GLY A 634 -4.61 21.52 12.14
C GLY A 634 -3.80 21.11 13.38
N ASN A 635 -4.28 21.45 14.58
CA ASN A 635 -3.68 20.98 15.83
C ASN A 635 -4.22 19.61 16.23
N VAL A 636 -3.51 18.93 17.14
CA VAL A 636 -3.88 17.62 17.68
C VAL A 636 -5.29 17.64 18.29
N LEU A 637 -6.08 16.64 17.92
CA LEU A 637 -7.31 16.22 18.57
C LEU A 637 -7.12 14.81 19.15
N HIS A 638 -7.88 14.46 20.18
CA HIS A 638 -7.92 13.10 20.71
C HIS A 638 -9.18 12.39 20.20
N SER A 639 -9.14 11.10 19.94
CA SER A 639 -10.29 10.26 19.62
C SER A 639 -10.35 9.11 20.62
N GLU A 640 -11.42 9.02 21.40
CA GLU A 640 -11.67 7.87 22.28
C GLU A 640 -12.66 6.92 21.60
N ARG A 641 -12.24 5.67 21.38
CA ARG A 641 -13.15 4.60 20.97
C ARG A 641 -13.61 3.85 22.21
N LYS A 642 -14.88 3.43 22.24
CA LYS A 642 -15.48 2.73 23.39
C LYS A 642 -14.66 1.48 23.73
N GLY A 643 -13.98 1.49 24.87
CA GLY A 643 -13.15 0.37 25.35
C GLY A 643 -11.75 0.27 24.72
N LYS A 644 -11.25 1.31 24.04
CA LYS A 644 -9.84 1.44 23.64
C LYS A 644 -9.27 2.74 24.20
N ASP A 645 -7.95 2.82 24.36
CA ASP A 645 -7.27 4.02 24.84
C ASP A 645 -7.48 5.23 23.90
N HIS A 646 -7.24 6.43 24.42
CA HIS A 646 -7.33 7.66 23.66
C HIS A 646 -6.23 7.72 22.59
N ILE A 647 -6.61 7.98 21.33
CA ILE A 647 -5.69 8.11 20.21
C ILE A 647 -5.55 9.58 19.84
N GLU A 648 -4.33 10.10 19.82
CA GLU A 648 -4.04 11.45 19.32
C GLU A 648 -3.96 11.45 17.79
N PHE A 649 -4.55 12.45 17.13
CA PHE A 649 -4.49 12.60 15.68
C PHE A 649 -4.50 14.06 15.22
N ILE A 650 -3.95 14.30 14.02
CA ILE A 650 -3.97 15.60 13.36
C ILE A 650 -5.00 15.54 12.22
N PRO A 651 -6.05 16.38 12.22
CA PRO A 651 -7.07 16.35 11.18
C PRO A 651 -6.53 16.85 9.84
N LYS A 652 -6.57 15.97 8.84
CA LYS A 652 -6.12 16.21 7.45
C LYS A 652 -7.22 16.76 6.51
N ALA A 653 -8.45 16.92 7.00
CA ALA A 653 -9.58 17.45 6.24
C ALA A 653 -9.77 18.97 6.45
N PRO A 654 -10.13 19.73 5.39
CA PRO A 654 -10.81 21.02 5.54
C PRO A 654 -12.23 20.84 6.11
N GLY A 655 -12.85 21.94 6.54
CA GLY A 655 -14.17 21.94 7.19
C GLY A 655 -15.16 22.89 6.56
N ILE A 656 -16.32 22.38 6.16
CA ILE A 656 -17.46 23.16 5.70
C ILE A 656 -18.71 22.75 6.49
N PHE A 657 -19.50 23.72 6.91
CA PHE A 657 -20.72 23.50 7.69
C PHE A 657 -21.88 24.27 7.07
N ASN A 658 -22.86 23.54 6.53
CA ASN A 658 -24.09 24.14 6.02
C ASN A 658 -24.94 24.67 7.18
N LEU A 659 -25.45 25.88 7.02
CA LEU A 659 -26.35 26.55 7.95
C LEU A 659 -27.48 27.24 7.18
N ASN A 660 -28.68 27.28 7.75
CA ASN A 660 -29.82 27.97 7.14
C ASN A 660 -29.66 29.50 7.25
N GLU A 661 -29.29 29.96 8.44
CA GLU A 661 -29.02 31.35 8.78
C GLU A 661 -27.63 31.49 9.39
N THR A 662 -27.10 32.71 9.36
CA THR A 662 -25.78 33.04 9.90
C THR A 662 -25.76 32.96 11.44
N PRO A 663 -24.76 32.29 12.05
CA PRO A 663 -24.80 31.95 13.47
C PRO A 663 -24.42 33.13 14.38
N SER A 664 -24.88 33.09 15.64
CA SER A 664 -24.72 34.22 16.57
C SER A 664 -23.34 34.30 17.24
N LEU A 665 -22.43 35.08 16.65
CA LEU A 665 -21.06 35.27 17.14
C LEU A 665 -20.98 36.32 18.26
N HIS A 666 -20.63 35.88 19.47
CA HIS A 666 -20.56 36.71 20.68
C HIS A 666 -19.13 36.95 21.21
N GLY A 667 -18.11 36.39 20.56
CA GLY A 667 -16.73 36.33 21.05
C GLY A 667 -15.77 37.40 20.51
N VAL A 668 -14.51 37.33 20.92
CA VAL A 668 -13.43 38.22 20.45
C VAL A 668 -13.17 38.03 18.95
N LEU A 669 -13.58 39.04 18.19
CA LEU A 669 -13.70 39.10 16.73
C LEU A 669 -12.51 38.48 15.96
N GLN A 670 -11.31 39.01 16.15
CA GLN A 670 -10.12 38.63 15.37
C GLN A 670 -9.83 37.13 15.43
N ALA A 671 -9.87 36.53 16.63
CA ALA A 671 -9.49 35.13 16.83
C ALA A 671 -10.47 34.14 16.16
N ILE A 672 -11.69 34.57 15.84
CA ILE A 672 -12.65 33.79 15.07
C ILE A 672 -12.44 34.02 13.58
N GLN A 673 -12.26 35.27 13.15
CA GLN A 673 -12.00 35.65 11.75
C GLN A 673 -10.74 34.97 11.18
N ASP A 674 -9.68 34.82 11.98
CA ASP A 674 -8.45 34.14 11.57
C ASP A 674 -8.63 32.63 11.31
N ARG A 675 -9.80 32.04 11.60
CA ARG A 675 -10.07 30.58 11.53
C ARG A 675 -11.36 30.20 10.81
N ILE A 676 -12.33 31.12 10.72
CA ILE A 676 -13.67 30.87 10.18
C ILE A 676 -14.02 31.97 9.18
N ALA A 677 -14.57 31.58 8.03
CA ALA A 677 -15.17 32.48 7.05
C ALA A 677 -16.61 32.05 6.74
N VAL A 678 -17.42 33.00 6.26
CA VAL A 678 -18.82 32.76 5.87
C VAL A 678 -18.97 32.91 4.38
N ILE A 679 -19.59 31.92 3.75
CA ILE A 679 -19.99 31.95 2.35
C ILE A 679 -21.52 32.03 2.32
N GLU A 680 -22.05 33.05 1.66
CA GLU A 680 -23.47 33.36 1.61
C GLU A 680 -24.07 32.94 0.26
N PHE A 681 -24.88 31.89 0.31
CA PHE A 681 -25.66 31.38 -0.81
C PHE A 681 -26.96 32.18 -0.94
N ARG A 682 -26.82 33.38 -1.51
CA ARG A 682 -27.90 34.38 -1.68
C ARG A 682 -28.86 34.04 -2.83
N LYS A 683 -28.42 33.21 -3.78
CA LYS A 683 -29.19 32.84 -4.98
C LYS A 683 -30.05 31.61 -4.73
N THR A 684 -31.21 31.55 -5.39
CA THR A 684 -32.18 30.46 -5.28
C THR A 684 -32.45 29.85 -6.65
N PHE A 685 -32.34 28.53 -6.77
CA PHE A 685 -32.70 27.79 -7.97
C PHE A 685 -34.21 27.53 -8.00
N LYS A 686 -34.86 27.90 -9.11
CA LYS A 686 -36.31 27.74 -9.33
C LYS A 686 -36.59 27.19 -10.73
N ASN A 687 -37.68 26.44 -10.89
CA ASN A 687 -38.08 25.88 -12.20
C ASN A 687 -38.49 26.96 -13.21
N ASN A 688 -38.90 28.13 -12.74
CA ASN A 688 -39.28 29.29 -13.55
C ASN A 688 -38.82 30.57 -12.80
N PRO A 689 -37.54 30.97 -12.95
CA PRO A 689 -36.99 32.15 -12.29
C PRO A 689 -37.56 33.44 -12.90
N ASP A 690 -37.72 34.51 -12.10
CA ASP A 690 -38.02 35.84 -12.63
C ASP A 690 -36.80 36.40 -13.39
N PRO A 691 -36.89 36.70 -14.71
CA PRO A 691 -35.79 37.29 -15.46
C PRO A 691 -35.27 38.64 -14.95
N ASN A 692 -36.00 39.28 -14.03
CA ASN A 692 -35.64 40.56 -13.43
C ASN A 692 -34.96 40.42 -12.04
N ASP A 693 -34.99 39.25 -11.40
CA ASP A 693 -34.26 39.01 -10.15
C ASP A 693 -32.94 38.25 -10.44
N PRO A 694 -31.76 38.90 -10.36
CA PRO A 694 -30.48 38.24 -10.60
C PRO A 694 -30.12 37.17 -9.55
N ASN A 695 -30.91 37.03 -8.48
CA ASN A 695 -30.76 35.98 -7.49
C ASN A 695 -31.58 34.71 -7.82
N GLU A 696 -32.48 34.76 -8.80
CA GLU A 696 -33.24 33.59 -9.23
C GLU A 696 -32.57 32.90 -10.43
N LEU A 697 -32.11 31.67 -10.21
CA LEU A 697 -31.44 30.87 -11.23
C LEU A 697 -32.34 29.73 -11.72
N GLN A 698 -32.18 29.32 -12.98
CA GLN A 698 -32.90 28.17 -13.51
C GLN A 698 -32.45 26.89 -12.81
N ALA A 699 -33.38 26.21 -12.14
CA ALA A 699 -33.15 24.90 -11.54
C ALA A 699 -33.00 23.82 -12.63
N ASP A 700 -32.11 22.86 -12.35
CA ASP A 700 -31.96 21.63 -13.11
C ASP A 700 -31.97 20.45 -12.13
N PRO A 701 -32.95 19.53 -12.24
CA PRO A 701 -33.09 18.41 -11.31
C PRO A 701 -31.94 17.40 -11.40
N ARG A 702 -31.17 17.37 -12.50
CA ARG A 702 -30.07 16.40 -12.68
C ARG A 702 -29.00 16.52 -11.59
N PHE A 703 -28.69 17.73 -11.12
CA PHE A 703 -27.75 17.93 -10.00
C PHE A 703 -28.18 17.31 -8.67
N ALA A 704 -29.45 16.95 -8.51
CA ALA A 704 -30.02 16.41 -7.25
C ALA A 704 -30.44 14.94 -7.35
N TYR A 705 -30.73 14.44 -8.55
CA TYR A 705 -31.31 13.11 -8.77
C TYR A 705 -30.60 12.26 -9.84
N ASP A 706 -29.58 12.80 -10.51
CA ASP A 706 -28.80 12.11 -11.54
C ASP A 706 -27.32 12.10 -11.15
N ASP A 707 -26.97 11.11 -10.31
CA ASP A 707 -25.60 10.90 -9.84
C ASP A 707 -24.63 10.60 -10.99
N GLU A 708 -25.11 10.03 -12.10
CA GLU A 708 -24.28 9.73 -13.26
C GLU A 708 -23.91 11.01 -14.03
N PHE A 709 -24.88 11.90 -14.25
CA PHE A 709 -24.61 13.24 -14.77
C PHE A 709 -23.62 14.01 -13.90
N VAL A 710 -23.77 14.00 -12.57
CA VAL A 710 -22.80 14.64 -11.66
C VAL A 710 -21.41 13.98 -11.80
N ARG A 711 -21.35 12.65 -11.86
CA ARG A 711 -20.12 11.86 -11.98
C ARG A 711 -19.36 12.09 -13.30
N ILE A 712 -20.07 12.25 -14.41
CA ILE A 712 -19.49 12.32 -15.77
C ILE A 712 -19.30 13.77 -16.22
N ASN A 713 -20.31 14.63 -16.07
CA ASN A 713 -20.32 15.98 -16.65
C ASN A 713 -19.88 17.09 -15.69
N VAL A 714 -20.00 16.88 -14.36
CA VAL A 714 -19.74 17.95 -13.37
C VAL A 714 -18.42 17.73 -12.64
N ALA A 715 -18.23 16.55 -12.06
CA ALA A 715 -17.13 16.26 -11.16
C ALA A 715 -15.72 16.30 -11.80
N PRO A 716 -15.48 15.83 -13.05
CA PRO A 716 -14.15 15.92 -13.67
C PRO A 716 -13.71 17.37 -13.90
N ALA A 717 -14.59 18.22 -14.44
CA ALA A 717 -14.30 19.64 -14.62
C ALA A 717 -14.18 20.39 -13.27
N PHE A 718 -14.97 19.99 -12.26
CA PHE A 718 -14.83 20.54 -10.91
C PHE A 718 -13.47 20.18 -10.29
N LEU A 719 -12.98 18.96 -10.51
CA LEU A 719 -11.64 18.53 -10.08
C LEU A 719 -10.53 19.35 -10.76
N ASN A 720 -10.65 19.63 -12.06
CA ASN A 720 -9.69 20.51 -12.75
C ASN A 720 -9.65 21.91 -12.12
N LYS A 721 -10.82 22.52 -11.87
CA LYS A 721 -10.92 23.81 -11.16
C LYS A 721 -10.37 23.76 -9.74
N MET A 722 -10.44 22.63 -9.04
CA MET A 722 -9.78 22.45 -7.74
C MET A 722 -8.25 22.46 -7.87
N PHE A 723 -7.67 21.84 -8.90
CA PHE A 723 -6.22 21.94 -9.13
C PHE A 723 -5.80 23.35 -9.57
N ASP A 724 -6.58 24.05 -10.40
CA ASP A 724 -6.35 25.46 -10.76
C ASP A 724 -6.35 26.35 -9.50
N ALA A 725 -7.33 26.13 -8.62
CA ALA A 725 -7.44 26.83 -7.35
C ALA A 725 -6.32 26.45 -6.35
N LEU A 726 -5.71 25.26 -6.46
CA LEU A 726 -4.54 24.90 -5.66
C LEU A 726 -3.30 25.70 -6.10
N GLU A 727 -3.09 25.88 -7.40
CA GLU A 727 -2.03 26.73 -7.94
C GLU A 727 -2.21 28.19 -7.50
N ALA A 728 -3.43 28.73 -7.63
CA ALA A 728 -3.78 30.08 -7.18
C ALA A 728 -3.64 30.26 -5.64
N LEU A 729 -4.06 29.26 -4.85
CA LEU A 729 -3.87 29.23 -3.39
C LEU A 729 -2.39 29.33 -3.00
N ILE A 730 -1.52 28.60 -3.67
CA ILE A 730 -0.09 28.58 -3.33
C ILE A 730 0.61 29.86 -3.79
N ALA A 731 0.24 30.40 -4.94
CA ALA A 731 0.79 31.66 -5.46
C ALA A 731 0.30 32.89 -4.68
N GLU A 732 -1.01 33.06 -4.55
CA GLU A 732 -1.65 34.29 -4.07
C GLU A 732 -2.14 34.16 -2.63
N GLY A 733 -2.78 33.03 -2.30
CA GLY A 733 -3.44 32.78 -1.01
C GLY A 733 -4.95 32.69 -1.16
N ILE A 734 -5.68 33.03 -0.11
CA ILE A 734 -7.15 33.16 -0.15
C ILE A 734 -7.55 34.56 0.29
N ASP A 735 -8.19 35.31 -0.60
CA ASP A 735 -8.82 36.58 -0.25
C ASP A 735 -10.16 36.32 0.44
N TYR A 736 -10.29 36.80 1.67
CA TYR A 736 -11.52 36.68 2.47
C TYR A 736 -12.24 38.04 2.65
N GLU A 737 -11.83 39.12 1.97
CA GLU A 737 -12.47 40.43 2.09
C GLU A 737 -13.96 40.35 1.70
N CYS A 738 -14.32 39.63 0.63
CA CYS A 738 -15.71 39.42 0.22
C CYS A 738 -16.56 38.68 1.28
N THR A 739 -15.94 37.88 2.16
CA THR A 739 -16.62 37.20 3.28
C THR A 739 -16.67 38.05 4.55
N THR A 740 -15.93 39.16 4.58
CA THR A 740 -15.81 40.03 5.76
C THR A 740 -17.04 40.93 5.93
N GLU A 741 -17.71 41.31 4.84
CA GLU A 741 -18.96 42.08 4.91
C GLU A 741 -20.11 41.25 5.50
N ALA A 742 -20.30 40.01 5.03
CA ALA A 742 -21.18 39.01 5.66
C ALA A 742 -20.91 38.90 7.17
N PHE A 743 -19.62 38.80 7.52
CA PHE A 743 -19.17 38.71 8.91
C PHE A 743 -19.39 39.99 9.73
N ARG A 744 -19.48 41.18 9.10
CA ARG A 744 -19.86 42.45 9.73
C ARG A 744 -21.39 42.60 9.84
N SER A 745 -22.17 42.18 8.85
CA SER A 745 -23.64 42.16 8.94
C SER A 745 -24.11 41.28 10.11
N MET A 746 -23.52 40.07 10.20
CA MET A 746 -23.71 39.18 11.36
C MET A 746 -23.48 39.88 12.71
N GLN A 747 -22.45 40.72 12.82
CA GLN A 747 -22.14 41.40 14.08
C GLN A 747 -23.20 42.40 14.47
N LYS A 748 -23.68 43.19 13.50
CA LYS A 748 -24.73 44.21 13.69
C LYS A 748 -26.06 43.58 14.12
N GLU A 749 -26.46 42.50 13.45
CA GLU A 749 -27.69 41.76 13.77
C GLU A 749 -27.67 41.02 15.11
N ASN A 750 -26.48 40.71 15.64
CA ASN A 750 -26.32 39.97 16.90
C ASN A 750 -25.96 40.87 18.10
N ASN A 751 -25.52 42.10 17.88
CA ASN A 751 -25.12 43.03 18.94
C ASN A 751 -25.29 44.49 18.53
N HIS A 752 -26.38 45.12 18.98
CA HIS A 752 -26.68 46.53 18.71
C HIS A 752 -25.58 47.51 19.13
N LEU A 753 -24.72 47.14 20.08
CA LEU A 753 -23.59 47.98 20.49
C LEU A 753 -22.52 48.12 19.41
N ILE A 754 -22.48 47.21 18.44
CA ILE A 754 -21.58 47.30 17.28
C ILE A 754 -22.10 48.35 16.30
N GLN A 755 -23.41 48.35 16.02
CA GLN A 755 -24.04 49.41 15.23
C GLN A 755 -23.85 50.79 15.89
N PHE A 756 -24.05 50.88 17.20
CA PHE A 756 -23.72 52.09 17.96
C PHE A 756 -22.26 52.54 17.75
N CYS A 757 -21.28 51.64 17.87
CA CYS A 757 -19.87 52.00 17.69
C CYS A 757 -19.59 52.59 16.30
N GLU A 758 -20.19 52.04 15.24
CA GLU A 758 -20.07 52.59 13.88
C GLU A 758 -20.77 53.95 13.76
N ASP A 759 -22.02 54.07 14.21
CA ASP A 759 -22.84 55.30 14.11
C ASP A 759 -22.19 56.50 14.80
N ILE A 760 -21.46 56.27 15.91
CA ILE A 760 -20.74 57.32 16.64
C ILE A 760 -19.24 57.37 16.34
N GLY A 761 -18.72 56.58 15.41
CA GLY A 761 -17.28 56.56 15.04
C GLY A 761 -16.34 56.16 16.19
N LEU A 762 -16.76 55.23 17.06
CA LEU A 762 -15.97 54.73 18.19
C LEU A 762 -15.00 53.63 17.72
N GLU A 763 -13.72 53.98 17.60
CA GLU A 763 -12.69 53.10 17.04
C GLU A 763 -11.49 52.91 17.98
N TYR A 764 -10.56 52.02 17.59
CA TYR A 764 -9.28 51.87 18.26
C TYR A 764 -8.38 53.09 18.02
N ALA A 765 -8.09 53.83 19.09
CA ALA A 765 -7.21 55.00 19.08
C ALA A 765 -6.11 54.80 20.13
N PRO A 766 -4.87 54.46 19.73
CA PRO A 766 -3.73 54.38 20.63
C PRO A 766 -3.61 55.64 21.50
N ASP A 767 -3.24 55.45 22.77
CA ASP A 767 -3.01 56.50 23.77
C ASP A 767 -4.21 57.40 24.16
N LYS A 768 -5.39 57.21 23.55
CA LYS A 768 -6.63 57.86 24.00
C LYS A 768 -7.32 57.09 25.12
N ILE A 769 -8.15 57.78 25.90
CA ILE A 769 -8.87 57.24 27.06
C ILE A 769 -10.32 57.72 26.98
N MET A 770 -11.27 56.81 27.16
CA MET A 770 -12.68 57.13 27.38
C MET A 770 -13.16 56.55 28.71
N THR A 771 -13.85 57.34 29.53
CA THR A 771 -14.43 56.85 30.79
C THR A 771 -15.72 56.09 30.54
N ALA A 772 -16.12 55.27 31.52
CA ALA A 772 -17.43 54.62 31.53
C ALA A 772 -18.59 55.61 31.33
N MET A 773 -18.44 56.84 31.84
CA MET A 773 -19.46 57.90 31.78
C MET A 773 -19.54 58.52 30.38
N ASP A 774 -18.40 58.72 29.71
CA ASP A 774 -18.38 59.32 28.36
C ASP A 774 -19.08 58.38 27.37
N ILE A 775 -18.71 57.11 27.39
CA ILE A 775 -19.33 56.06 26.55
C ILE A 775 -20.81 55.90 26.91
N TRP A 776 -21.18 55.96 28.21
CA TRP A 776 -22.58 55.93 28.63
C TRP A 776 -23.39 57.09 28.03
N ASN A 777 -22.88 58.32 28.09
CA ASN A 777 -23.60 59.50 27.63
C ASN A 777 -23.90 59.41 26.13
N HIS A 778 -22.94 58.97 25.31
CA HIS A 778 -23.16 58.75 23.88
C HIS A 778 -24.17 57.61 23.62
N LEU A 779 -24.07 56.50 24.35
CA LEU A 779 -24.96 55.34 24.20
C LEU A 779 -26.40 55.66 24.62
N GLU A 780 -26.58 56.42 25.70
CA GLU A 780 -27.89 56.87 26.19
C GLU A 780 -28.58 57.79 25.18
N GLN A 781 -27.84 58.72 24.55
CA GLN A 781 -28.38 59.55 23.46
C GLN A 781 -28.72 58.73 22.21
N TRP A 782 -27.87 57.76 21.84
CA TRP A 782 -28.14 56.88 20.71
C TRP A 782 -29.40 56.03 20.93
N TYR A 783 -29.57 55.44 22.12
CA TYR A 783 -30.79 54.72 22.50
C TYR A 783 -32.05 55.59 22.47
N ILE A 784 -31.95 56.89 22.80
CA ILE A 784 -33.09 57.81 22.67
C ILE A 784 -33.39 58.07 21.18
N SER A 785 -32.36 58.33 20.37
CA SER A 785 -32.52 58.65 18.94
C SER A 785 -33.11 57.51 18.10
N ASN A 786 -32.86 56.25 18.45
CA ASN A 786 -33.37 55.07 17.74
C ASN A 786 -34.61 54.43 18.40
N GLY A 787 -35.16 55.04 19.46
CA GLY A 787 -36.36 54.54 20.15
C GLY A 787 -36.13 53.35 21.10
N THR A 788 -34.88 52.92 21.34
CA THR A 788 -34.58 51.89 22.36
C THR A 788 -34.90 52.37 23.78
N LEU A 789 -34.77 53.67 24.06
CA LEU A 789 -35.03 54.30 25.35
C LEU A 789 -36.00 55.48 25.18
N THR A 790 -37.21 55.34 25.74
CA THR A 790 -38.19 56.43 25.82
C THR A 790 -38.23 56.99 27.24
N LEU A 791 -38.20 58.31 27.35
CA LEU A 791 -38.33 59.05 28.60
C LEU A 791 -39.73 59.67 28.67
N GLU A 792 -40.45 59.49 29.77
CA GLU A 792 -41.69 60.24 30.03
C GLU A 792 -41.38 61.72 30.34
N GLU A 793 -42.37 62.61 30.18
CA GLU A 793 -42.22 64.08 30.27
C GLU A 793 -41.56 64.58 31.58
N ASP A 794 -41.74 63.84 32.67
CA ASP A 794 -41.17 64.11 33.99
C ASP A 794 -39.69 63.66 34.16
N GLY A 795 -39.10 62.99 33.15
CA GLY A 795 -37.72 62.47 33.13
C GLY A 795 -37.41 61.33 34.11
N LYS A 796 -38.34 60.97 35.01
CA LYS A 796 -38.14 60.00 36.10
C LYS A 796 -38.33 58.55 35.70
N LYS A 797 -39.08 58.26 34.64
CA LYS A 797 -39.44 56.90 34.21
C LYS A 797 -38.83 56.60 32.84
N ARG A 798 -38.06 55.51 32.79
CA ARG A 798 -37.29 55.05 31.64
C ARG A 798 -37.94 53.80 31.07
N MET A 799 -38.56 53.91 29.90
CA MET A 799 -39.13 52.77 29.18
C MET A 799 -38.09 52.26 28.17
N TRP A 800 -37.88 50.95 28.15
CA TRP A 800 -36.89 50.30 27.29
C TRP A 800 -37.60 49.38 26.32
N ALA A 801 -37.39 49.57 25.01
CA ALA A 801 -37.73 48.56 24.03
C ALA A 801 -36.79 47.36 24.16
N GLU A 802 -37.29 46.16 23.87
CA GLU A 802 -36.44 44.98 23.76
C GLU A 802 -35.71 44.96 22.41
N GLN A 803 -34.48 44.46 22.40
CA GLN A 803 -33.74 44.25 21.15
C GLN A 803 -34.30 43.06 20.38
N ALA A 804 -34.05 43.01 19.08
CA ALA A 804 -34.53 41.95 18.19
C ALA A 804 -34.15 40.51 18.64
N LYS A 805 -33.08 40.34 19.42
CA LYS A 805 -32.65 39.05 19.98
C LYS A 805 -32.61 39.09 21.51
N PRO A 806 -33.31 38.21 22.25
CA PRO A 806 -33.32 38.19 23.72
C PRO A 806 -31.96 37.98 24.40
N SER A 807 -30.97 37.47 23.66
CA SER A 807 -29.58 37.34 24.11
C SER A 807 -28.83 38.67 24.17
N ASP A 808 -29.24 39.66 23.38
CA ASP A 808 -28.58 40.95 23.28
C ASP A 808 -29.26 42.02 24.14
N LYS A 809 -28.72 42.23 25.35
CA LYS A 809 -29.35 43.07 26.36
C LYS A 809 -28.87 44.51 26.29
N ASN A 810 -29.83 45.44 26.35
CA ASN A 810 -29.58 46.87 26.55
C ASN A 810 -28.67 47.11 27.76
N VAL A 811 -27.73 48.04 27.61
CA VAL A 811 -26.95 48.58 28.73
C VAL A 811 -27.86 49.58 29.44
N LYS A 812 -28.23 49.31 30.70
CA LYS A 812 -29.21 50.14 31.44
C LYS A 812 -28.57 51.08 32.48
N ALA A 813 -27.26 50.96 32.71
CA ALA A 813 -26.51 51.81 33.64
C ALA A 813 -25.00 51.83 33.34
N VAL A 814 -24.32 52.91 33.78
CA VAL A 814 -22.88 53.18 33.58
C VAL A 814 -21.98 52.00 33.99
N ASN A 815 -22.31 51.28 35.07
CA ASN A 815 -21.51 50.15 35.56
C ASN A 815 -21.53 48.92 34.62
N GLN A 816 -22.46 48.85 33.67
CA GLN A 816 -22.55 47.79 32.67
C GLN A 816 -21.74 48.12 31.40
N VAL A 817 -21.35 49.38 31.20
CA VAL A 817 -20.62 49.85 30.01
C VAL A 817 -19.25 49.19 29.91
N ILE A 818 -18.39 49.35 30.91
CA ILE A 818 -17.02 48.82 30.86
C ILE A 818 -16.99 47.30 30.60
N PRO A 819 -17.79 46.45 31.28
CA PRO A 819 -17.87 45.02 30.97
C PRO A 819 -18.28 44.70 29.52
N ARG A 820 -19.22 45.45 28.93
CA ARG A 820 -19.72 45.21 27.55
C ARG A 820 -18.75 45.73 26.50
N PHE A 821 -18.26 46.96 26.63
CA PHE A 821 -17.33 47.56 25.68
C PHE A 821 -15.93 46.93 25.73
N LYS A 822 -15.51 46.36 26.87
CA LYS A 822 -14.27 45.55 26.95
C LYS A 822 -14.37 44.22 26.18
N GLN A 823 -15.57 43.69 25.92
CA GLN A 823 -15.77 42.53 25.03
C GLN A 823 -15.60 42.92 23.57
N LEU A 824 -16.07 44.11 23.18
CA LEU A 824 -15.93 44.68 21.82
C LEU A 824 -14.49 45.13 21.52
N PHE A 825 -13.83 45.76 22.49
CA PHE A 825 -12.49 46.30 22.39
C PHE A 825 -11.48 45.54 23.29
N PRO A 826 -11.21 44.25 23.05
CA PRO A 826 -10.35 43.43 23.91
C PRO A 826 -8.92 43.95 24.01
N LYS A 827 -8.40 44.64 22.98
CA LYS A 827 -7.04 45.24 23.01
C LYS A 827 -6.96 46.51 23.91
N ALA A 828 -8.08 47.14 24.25
CA ALA A 828 -8.10 48.34 25.09
C ALA A 828 -7.77 48.00 26.55
N LYS A 829 -6.90 48.78 27.21
CA LYS A 829 -6.50 48.54 28.60
C LYS A 829 -7.56 49.10 29.55
N LEU A 830 -7.99 48.29 30.52
CA LEU A 830 -8.80 48.78 31.64
C LEU A 830 -7.89 49.58 32.57
N ILE A 831 -8.20 50.85 32.78
CA ILE A 831 -7.47 51.75 33.66
C ILE A 831 -8.44 52.46 34.62
N THR A 832 -7.86 53.02 35.67
CA THR A 832 -8.58 53.80 36.68
C THR A 832 -8.10 55.24 36.62
N VAL A 833 -9.00 56.18 36.37
CA VAL A 833 -8.68 57.62 36.29
C VAL A 833 -9.29 58.37 37.48
N PRO A 834 -8.66 59.45 37.98
CA PRO A 834 -9.26 60.28 39.03
C PRO A 834 -10.54 60.96 38.51
N HIS A 835 -11.59 60.98 39.32
CA HIS A 835 -12.77 61.79 39.00
C HIS A 835 -12.39 63.29 39.00
N PRO A 836 -12.93 64.14 38.11
CA PRO A 836 -12.60 65.57 38.05
C PRO A 836 -12.77 66.37 39.37
N SER A 837 -13.57 65.85 40.30
CA SER A 837 -13.76 66.42 41.66
C SER A 837 -12.83 65.85 42.75
N GLY A 838 -11.86 65.01 42.38
CA GLY A 838 -10.82 64.44 43.27
C GLY A 838 -11.28 63.42 44.32
N LYS A 839 -12.58 63.26 44.56
CA LYS A 839 -13.12 62.44 45.67
C LYS A 839 -13.44 60.98 45.34
N ARG A 840 -13.34 60.57 44.06
CA ARG A 840 -13.68 59.23 43.57
C ARG A 840 -12.76 58.85 42.43
N VAL A 841 -12.74 57.56 42.10
CA VAL A 841 -12.07 57.02 40.90
C VAL A 841 -13.11 56.53 39.90
N LEU A 842 -12.82 56.70 38.62
CA LEU A 842 -13.63 56.22 37.50
C LEU A 842 -12.92 55.11 36.75
N GLN A 843 -13.66 54.10 36.29
CA GLN A 843 -13.14 53.13 35.34
C GLN A 843 -13.18 53.71 33.92
N ALA A 844 -12.13 53.44 33.16
CA ALA A 844 -11.96 53.92 31.79
C ALA A 844 -11.25 52.86 30.93
N LEU A 845 -11.48 52.94 29.61
CA LEU A 845 -10.78 52.14 28.61
C LEU A 845 -9.75 53.03 27.90
N GLN A 846 -8.49 52.61 27.93
CA GLN A 846 -7.39 53.21 27.18
C GLN A 846 -7.19 52.45 25.86
N GLY A 847 -7.03 53.16 24.76
CA GLY A 847 -6.87 52.60 23.41
C GLY A 847 -8.12 52.71 22.53
N ILE A 848 -9.14 53.49 22.93
CA ILE A 848 -10.34 53.78 22.14
C ILE A 848 -10.67 55.26 22.17
N SER A 849 -11.31 55.77 21.11
CA SER A 849 -11.80 57.15 21.02
C SER A 849 -12.89 57.26 19.95
N ILE A 850 -13.72 58.29 20.07
CA ILE A 850 -14.58 58.75 18.97
C ILE A 850 -13.73 59.53 17.97
N ILE A 851 -13.81 59.18 16.69
CA ILE A 851 -13.15 59.86 15.57
C ILE A 851 -14.23 60.58 14.75
N THR A 852 -14.40 61.88 14.98
CA THR A 852 -15.35 62.69 14.21
C THR A 852 -14.82 62.86 12.78
N GLN A 853 -15.50 62.31 11.77
CA GLN A 853 -15.18 62.63 10.39
C GLN A 853 -15.48 64.10 10.08
N GLY A 854 -14.65 64.71 9.23
CA GLY A 854 -14.67 66.15 8.97
C GLY A 854 -15.95 66.66 8.34
N THR A 855 -16.22 67.94 8.56
CA THR A 855 -17.40 68.69 8.10
C THR A 855 -17.73 68.44 6.62
N PRO A 856 -19.00 68.15 6.26
CA PRO A 856 -19.42 68.12 4.87
C PRO A 856 -19.31 69.51 4.23
N ILE A 857 -18.80 69.54 3.00
CA ILE A 857 -18.85 70.73 2.12
C ILE A 857 -20.31 70.94 1.69
N PRO A 858 -20.85 72.17 1.72
CA PRO A 858 -22.22 72.40 1.26
C PRO A 858 -22.29 72.25 -0.26
N VAL A 859 -23.02 71.23 -0.71
CA VAL A 859 -23.48 71.11 -2.11
C VAL A 859 -24.83 71.82 -2.22
N GLU A 860 -25.00 72.58 -3.31
CA GLU A 860 -26.17 73.42 -3.52
C GLU A 860 -27.46 72.61 -3.68
N THR A 861 -28.56 73.22 -3.24
CA THR A 861 -29.90 72.67 -3.35
C THR A 861 -30.40 72.73 -4.78
N ASP A 862 -30.83 71.60 -5.34
CA ASP A 862 -31.91 71.58 -6.33
C ASP A 862 -33.00 70.61 -5.87
N SER A 863 -34.24 71.09 -5.93
CA SER A 863 -35.39 70.48 -5.29
C SER A 863 -36.22 69.65 -6.27
N HIS A 864 -36.68 68.45 -5.88
CA HIS A 864 -38.03 68.00 -6.28
C HIS A 864 -38.67 67.00 -5.31
N THR A 865 -39.71 67.49 -4.62
CA THR A 865 -40.95 66.81 -4.18
C THR A 865 -40.90 65.56 -3.29
N THR A 866 -41.33 65.79 -2.05
CA THR A 866 -41.79 64.87 -1.01
C THR A 866 -42.85 63.85 -1.47
N SER A 867 -42.72 62.60 -1.01
CA SER A 867 -43.87 61.70 -0.76
C SER A 867 -43.71 60.99 0.59
N THR A 868 -44.80 60.96 1.34
CA THR A 868 -44.98 60.59 2.76
C THR A 868 -44.34 59.26 3.19
N PRO A 869 -43.86 59.11 4.45
CA PRO A 869 -43.44 57.82 4.99
C PRO A 869 -44.61 56.81 5.01
N VAL A 870 -44.35 55.57 4.57
CA VAL A 870 -45.27 54.44 4.74
C VAL A 870 -45.22 53.99 6.21
N PRO A 871 -46.36 53.80 6.89
CA PRO A 871 -46.39 53.46 8.31
C PRO A 871 -45.95 52.02 8.60
N HIS A 872 -45.51 51.77 9.83
CA HIS A 872 -45.15 50.45 10.35
C HIS A 872 -46.22 49.40 10.04
N GLN A 873 -45.81 48.26 9.47
CA GLN A 873 -46.65 47.07 9.43
C GLN A 873 -46.74 46.44 10.83
N SER A 874 -47.98 46.26 11.29
CA SER A 874 -48.31 45.53 12.51
C SER A 874 -47.96 44.03 12.37
N PRO A 875 -47.81 43.28 13.48
CA PRO A 875 -47.58 41.84 13.43
C PRO A 875 -48.71 41.12 12.67
N HIS A 876 -48.35 40.12 11.86
CA HIS A 876 -49.34 39.32 11.15
C HIS A 876 -50.30 38.62 12.12
N GLN A 877 -51.60 38.68 11.81
CA GLN A 877 -52.66 38.07 12.61
C GLN A 877 -52.64 36.55 12.49
N LEU A 878 -52.85 35.87 13.62
CA LEU A 878 -53.27 34.47 13.67
C LEU A 878 -54.65 34.30 13.04
N SER A 879 -54.76 33.46 12.03
CA SER A 879 -56.04 32.89 11.56
C SER A 879 -56.13 31.41 11.96
N LEU A 880 -57.04 31.11 12.90
CA LEU A 880 -57.41 29.76 13.33
C LEU A 880 -58.72 29.33 12.65
N ILE A 881 -58.80 28.04 12.27
CA ILE A 881 -59.96 27.18 11.92
C ILE A 881 -59.35 26.03 11.07
N ASN A 882 -59.45 24.72 11.34
CA ASN A 882 -60.14 23.89 12.37
C ASN A 882 -59.29 22.60 12.59
N GLN A 883 -59.07 22.09 13.82
CA GLN A 883 -59.87 21.06 14.57
C GLN A 883 -59.90 19.68 13.87
N GLU A 884 -59.72 18.50 14.50
CA GLU A 884 -59.59 17.98 15.89
C GLU A 884 -58.71 16.68 15.83
N PHE A 885 -58.19 16.02 16.88
CA PHE A 885 -58.66 15.73 18.24
C PHE A 885 -57.52 15.72 19.29
N HIS A 886 -57.87 16.03 20.54
CA HIS A 886 -57.02 15.77 21.72
C HIS A 886 -57.39 14.45 22.40
N THR A 887 -56.41 13.81 23.05
CA THR A 887 -56.59 13.37 24.45
C THR A 887 -55.42 13.80 25.33
N THR A 888 -55.77 14.60 26.33
CA THR A 888 -55.00 14.95 27.52
C THR A 888 -54.91 13.72 28.46
N HIS A 889 -54.11 13.64 29.53
CA HIS A 889 -53.91 14.62 30.60
C HIS A 889 -52.72 14.20 31.53
N THR A 890 -51.89 15.18 31.96
CA THR A 890 -51.45 15.48 33.35
C THR A 890 -51.20 14.38 34.42
N SER A 891 -50.35 14.53 35.44
CA SER A 891 -49.37 15.57 35.88
C SER A 891 -48.80 15.23 37.28
N LEU A 892 -47.98 16.14 37.83
CA LEU A 892 -47.66 16.35 39.26
C LEU A 892 -46.58 15.44 39.87
N SER A 893 -45.69 15.88 40.77
CA SER A 893 -44.87 17.10 40.90
C SER A 893 -44.29 17.20 42.33
N ASN A 894 -43.16 17.92 42.46
CA ASN A 894 -42.74 18.73 43.62
C ASN A 894 -42.07 18.04 44.83
N ILE A 895 -41.34 18.91 45.55
CA ILE A 895 -40.56 18.71 46.79
C ILE A 895 -39.20 18.01 46.53
N GLY A 896 -38.04 18.58 46.88
CA GLY A 896 -37.72 19.92 47.37
C GLY A 896 -36.35 20.01 48.07
N VAL A 897 -35.68 21.16 47.99
CA VAL A 897 -34.71 21.73 48.95
C VAL A 897 -33.40 20.96 49.27
N GLU A 898 -32.29 21.55 48.81
CA GLU A 898 -30.98 21.82 49.46
C GLU A 898 -30.20 20.81 50.36
N GLU A 899 -28.87 20.89 50.15
CA GLU A 899 -27.75 20.84 51.13
C GLU A 899 -26.96 19.55 51.51
N LYS A 900 -25.64 19.68 51.31
CA LYS A 900 -24.49 19.22 52.14
C LYS A 900 -24.08 17.74 52.24
N ASN A 901 -22.95 17.46 51.56
CA ASN A 901 -21.67 17.02 52.17
C ASN A 901 -21.66 15.90 53.24
N LYS A 902 -21.20 14.68 52.88
CA LYS A 902 -19.87 14.11 53.27
C LYS A 902 -19.71 12.60 53.01
N ILE A 903 -18.61 12.26 52.32
CA ILE A 903 -17.61 11.21 52.63
C ILE A 903 -18.01 10.16 53.69
N SER A 904 -18.02 8.86 53.34
CA SER A 904 -17.10 7.83 53.89
C SER A 904 -17.34 6.40 53.37
N THR A 905 -16.22 5.69 53.20
CA THR A 905 -15.98 4.23 53.18
C THR A 905 -16.88 3.40 54.13
N SER A 906 -17.15 2.10 53.95
CA SER A 906 -16.20 0.99 53.68
C SER A 906 -16.89 -0.37 53.41
N SER A 907 -16.20 -1.29 52.70
CA SER A 907 -15.90 -2.72 53.01
C SER A 907 -16.92 -3.66 53.73
N ILE A 908 -16.98 -5.01 53.60
CA ILE A 908 -16.37 -6.11 52.78
C ILE A 908 -17.12 -7.44 53.14
N GLU A 909 -16.89 -8.56 52.42
CA GLU A 909 -17.23 -10.00 52.75
C GLU A 909 -18.73 -10.41 52.70
N GLU A 910 -19.18 -11.42 51.93
CA GLU A 910 -18.85 -12.86 51.81
C GLU A 910 -19.45 -13.80 52.90
N LYS A 911 -20.40 -14.69 52.53
CA LYS A 911 -20.20 -16.18 52.49
C LYS A 911 -21.44 -17.03 52.18
N ASN A 912 -21.30 -17.81 51.12
CA ASN A 912 -21.73 -19.20 50.86
C ASN A 912 -22.69 -19.95 51.82
N ALA A 913 -23.79 -20.42 51.21
CA ALA A 913 -24.26 -21.83 51.12
C ALA A 913 -24.67 -22.64 52.38
N VAL A 914 -25.82 -23.34 52.29
CA VAL A 914 -25.92 -24.80 52.05
C VAL A 914 -27.40 -25.29 52.08
N ASP A 915 -27.73 -26.18 51.15
CA ASP A 915 -28.98 -26.98 50.95
C ASP A 915 -29.17 -28.07 52.06
N PRO A 916 -30.08 -29.09 52.01
CA PRO A 916 -31.13 -29.47 51.02
C PRO A 916 -32.52 -29.83 51.61
N LYS A 917 -33.54 -30.09 50.76
CA LYS A 917 -34.20 -31.44 50.59
C LYS A 917 -35.58 -31.49 49.87
N VAL A 918 -35.76 -32.61 49.13
CA VAL A 918 -37.00 -33.43 48.93
C VAL A 918 -37.88 -33.24 47.65
N GLU A 919 -37.62 -34.14 46.67
CA GLU A 919 -38.51 -35.11 45.99
C GLU A 919 -39.34 -34.85 44.69
N GLN A 920 -38.93 -35.61 43.66
CA GLN A 920 -39.69 -36.57 42.80
C GLN A 920 -40.47 -36.16 41.52
N ASN A 921 -39.84 -36.52 40.38
CA ASN A 921 -40.32 -37.33 39.24
C ASN A 921 -41.04 -36.73 37.99
N SER A 922 -40.63 -37.28 36.83
CA SER A 922 -40.87 -36.90 35.41
C SER A 922 -42.04 -37.67 34.73
N PRO A 923 -42.47 -37.28 33.50
CA PRO A 923 -42.04 -37.94 32.21
C PRO A 923 -41.79 -36.93 31.06
N GLU A 924 -41.20 -37.17 29.87
CA GLU A 924 -41.06 -38.29 28.88
C GLU A 924 -42.16 -38.44 27.79
N LEU A 925 -41.76 -38.32 26.49
CA LEU A 925 -42.18 -39.12 25.30
C LEU A 925 -43.68 -39.07 24.81
N VAL A 926 -44.16 -39.55 23.62
CA VAL A 926 -43.60 -40.18 22.38
C VAL A 926 -44.55 -40.03 21.14
N TRP A 927 -44.00 -39.75 19.93
CA TRP A 927 -44.38 -40.12 18.52
C TRP A 927 -45.84 -40.21 17.94
N VAL A 928 -46.03 -39.56 16.76
CA VAL A 928 -46.58 -40.04 15.44
C VAL A 928 -47.99 -40.64 15.25
N VAL A 929 -48.74 -40.18 14.20
CA VAL A 929 -49.36 -40.94 13.06
C VAL A 929 -50.11 -39.97 12.10
N CYS A 930 -50.34 -40.40 10.84
CA CYS A 930 -50.78 -39.66 9.64
C CYS A 930 -52.32 -39.49 9.46
N ASP A 931 -52.77 -38.53 8.61
CA ASP A 931 -53.46 -38.76 7.31
C ASP A 931 -54.37 -37.61 6.78
N ALA A 932 -54.46 -37.55 5.44
CA ALA A 932 -55.56 -37.08 4.54
C ALA A 932 -56.04 -35.60 4.46
N ASP A 933 -55.93 -35.08 3.22
CA ASP A 933 -56.92 -34.31 2.41
C ASP A 933 -57.69 -33.07 2.90
N SER A 934 -57.44 -31.96 2.20
CA SER A 934 -58.41 -30.90 1.78
C SER A 934 -59.07 -30.03 2.89
N THR A 935 -59.49 -28.77 2.68
CA THR A 935 -59.79 -28.02 1.45
C THR A 935 -59.58 -26.51 1.68
N SER A 936 -59.43 -25.75 0.59
CA SER A 936 -59.47 -24.29 0.45
C SER A 936 -60.46 -23.50 1.34
N VAL A 937 -60.18 -22.19 1.56
CA VAL A 937 -60.97 -21.07 0.97
C VAL A 937 -60.30 -19.69 1.19
N SER A 938 -60.46 -18.85 0.17
CA SER A 938 -60.03 -17.47 -0.16
C SER A 938 -59.97 -16.36 0.93
N GLU A 939 -59.09 -15.36 0.68
CA GLU A 939 -59.33 -13.88 0.63
C GLU A 939 -60.09 -13.16 1.78
N PHE A 940 -59.84 -11.90 2.16
CA PHE A 940 -58.84 -10.86 1.89
C PHE A 940 -59.04 -9.80 3.02
N GLU A 941 -58.01 -9.22 3.65
CA GLU A 941 -58.14 -7.84 4.20
C GLU A 941 -56.79 -7.19 4.57
N THR A 942 -56.86 -5.88 4.84
CA THR A 942 -55.76 -4.90 4.90
C THR A 942 -55.19 -4.65 6.29
N GLY A 943 -53.93 -4.17 6.39
CA GLY A 943 -53.59 -3.13 7.37
C GLY A 943 -52.41 -3.36 8.34
N VAL A 944 -51.21 -2.97 7.91
CA VAL A 944 -50.14 -2.23 8.66
C VAL A 944 -49.88 -2.59 10.14
N GLY A 945 -48.70 -3.15 10.45
CA GLY A 945 -48.32 -3.42 11.87
C GLY A 945 -46.90 -3.91 12.19
N THR A 946 -45.85 -3.34 11.59
CA THR A 946 -44.44 -3.34 12.09
C THR A 946 -43.81 -4.64 12.64
N GLY A 947 -43.03 -5.32 11.80
CA GLY A 947 -41.99 -6.28 12.18
C GLY A 947 -41.32 -6.83 10.92
N VAL A 948 -40.08 -6.45 10.63
CA VAL A 948 -39.40 -6.82 9.37
C VAL A 948 -38.31 -7.85 9.64
N GLU A 949 -38.69 -9.12 9.57
CA GLU A 949 -37.75 -10.21 9.25
C GLU A 949 -37.44 -10.19 7.75
N VAL A 950 -36.24 -10.65 7.39
CA VAL A 950 -35.73 -10.60 6.01
C VAL A 950 -36.15 -11.86 5.26
N VAL A 951 -37.00 -11.68 4.25
CA VAL A 951 -37.31 -12.70 3.24
C VAL A 951 -36.89 -12.18 1.87
N CYS A 952 -36.15 -13.00 1.13
CA CYS A 952 -35.83 -12.76 -0.26
C CYS A 952 -36.92 -13.34 -1.15
N GLU A 953 -37.59 -12.52 -1.97
CA GLU A 953 -38.36 -13.00 -3.13
C GLU A 953 -38.01 -12.18 -4.37
N ASN A 954 -37.55 -12.89 -5.41
CA ASN A 954 -37.45 -12.34 -6.77
C ASN A 954 -38.85 -12.36 -7.39
N THR A 955 -39.30 -11.23 -7.94
CA THR A 955 -40.44 -11.21 -8.88
C THR A 955 -39.93 -11.35 -10.32
N PRO A 956 -40.64 -12.09 -11.22
CA PRO A 956 -40.21 -12.21 -12.60
C PRO A 956 -40.44 -10.90 -13.37
N SER A 957 -39.47 -10.49 -14.18
CA SER A 957 -39.64 -9.37 -15.12
C SER A 957 -40.78 -9.66 -16.11
N GLN A 958 -41.71 -8.72 -16.28
CA GLN A 958 -42.72 -8.82 -17.34
C GLN A 958 -42.06 -8.86 -18.71
N PHE A 959 -42.50 -9.77 -19.58
CA PHE A 959 -42.01 -9.88 -20.95
C PHE A 959 -42.57 -8.74 -21.81
N ASP A 960 -41.78 -7.69 -22.03
CA ASP A 960 -42.10 -6.64 -22.99
C ASP A 960 -41.53 -6.96 -24.38
N ALA A 961 -42.42 -7.12 -25.36
CA ALA A 961 -42.04 -7.43 -26.74
C ALA A 961 -41.40 -6.25 -27.48
N SER A 962 -41.62 -5.00 -27.04
CA SER A 962 -41.07 -3.80 -27.68
C SER A 962 -39.60 -3.57 -27.29
N THR A 963 -39.31 -3.50 -25.99
CA THR A 963 -37.93 -3.45 -25.46
C THR A 963 -37.08 -4.63 -25.97
N ASN A 964 -37.64 -5.85 -26.03
CA ASN A 964 -36.92 -7.01 -26.57
C ASN A 964 -36.68 -6.95 -28.09
N ALA A 965 -37.48 -6.21 -28.86
CA ALA A 965 -37.19 -5.93 -30.28
C ALA A 965 -36.06 -4.90 -30.44
N GLU A 966 -35.99 -3.91 -29.54
CA GLU A 966 -34.89 -2.94 -29.47
C GLU A 966 -33.55 -3.65 -29.22
N ASN A 967 -33.48 -4.52 -28.21
CA ASN A 967 -32.29 -5.33 -27.90
C ASN A 967 -31.81 -6.19 -29.08
N VAL A 968 -32.75 -6.72 -29.88
CA VAL A 968 -32.42 -7.50 -31.09
C VAL A 968 -31.83 -6.61 -32.19
N ARG A 969 -32.28 -5.35 -32.32
CA ARG A 969 -31.67 -4.38 -33.26
C ARG A 969 -30.27 -3.99 -32.83
N GLU A 970 -30.08 -3.72 -31.55
CA GLU A 970 -28.77 -3.32 -31.01
C GLU A 970 -27.73 -4.42 -31.22
N LEU A 971 -28.09 -5.69 -30.96
CA LEU A 971 -27.26 -6.85 -31.28
C LEU A 971 -26.99 -7.04 -32.79
N LEU A 972 -27.93 -6.70 -33.67
CA LEU A 972 -27.70 -6.73 -35.13
C LEU A 972 -26.79 -5.59 -35.63
N MET A 973 -26.68 -4.49 -34.87
CA MET A 973 -25.85 -3.33 -35.21
C MET A 973 -24.48 -3.32 -34.51
N SER A 974 -24.24 -4.23 -33.56
CA SER A 974 -22.92 -4.36 -32.94
C SER A 974 -21.88 -4.91 -33.94
N GLN A 975 -20.59 -4.74 -33.64
CA GLN A 975 -19.48 -5.29 -34.43
C GLN A 975 -18.77 -6.45 -33.69
N GLU A 976 -19.48 -7.15 -32.80
CA GLU A 976 -18.92 -8.28 -32.07
C GLU A 976 -18.81 -9.52 -32.97
N GLU A 977 -17.70 -10.27 -32.89
CA GLU A 977 -17.44 -11.40 -33.79
C GLU A 977 -18.42 -12.59 -33.59
N ASN A 978 -19.22 -12.59 -32.50
CA ASN A 978 -20.04 -13.74 -32.09
C ASN A 978 -21.55 -13.45 -31.94
N ILE A 979 -22.05 -12.40 -32.61
CA ILE A 979 -23.46 -11.94 -32.58
C ILE A 979 -24.46 -13.09 -32.79
N GLY A 980 -24.17 -14.03 -33.69
CA GLY A 980 -25.07 -15.16 -33.96
C GLY A 980 -25.25 -16.13 -32.80
N ALA A 981 -24.23 -16.35 -31.98
CA ALA A 981 -24.36 -17.14 -30.75
C ALA A 981 -25.15 -16.37 -29.67
N MET A 982 -24.96 -15.06 -29.58
CA MET A 982 -25.67 -14.19 -28.63
C MET A 982 -27.15 -14.06 -28.98
N LEU A 983 -27.50 -13.84 -30.25
CA LEU A 983 -28.88 -13.87 -30.75
C LEU A 983 -29.51 -15.27 -30.57
N ALA A 984 -28.77 -16.35 -30.83
CA ALA A 984 -29.27 -17.70 -30.58
C ALA A 984 -29.58 -17.94 -29.09
N LYS A 985 -28.70 -17.50 -28.18
CA LYS A 985 -28.90 -17.59 -26.73
C LYS A 985 -30.11 -16.76 -26.28
N LEU A 986 -30.21 -15.50 -26.71
CA LEU A 986 -31.34 -14.61 -26.39
C LEU A 986 -32.67 -15.22 -26.85
N LEU A 987 -32.74 -15.68 -28.11
CA LEU A 987 -33.94 -16.31 -28.65
C LEU A 987 -34.25 -17.66 -27.97
N SER A 988 -33.26 -18.39 -27.49
CA SER A 988 -33.50 -19.69 -26.82
C SER A 988 -34.25 -19.53 -25.50
N GLY A 989 -34.10 -18.38 -24.81
CA GLY A 989 -34.83 -18.04 -23.59
C GLY A 989 -36.29 -17.62 -23.79
N TRP A 990 -36.78 -17.52 -25.04
CA TRP A 990 -38.15 -17.08 -25.34
C TRP A 990 -39.02 -18.22 -25.88
N THR A 991 -40.29 -18.26 -25.46
CA THR A 991 -41.30 -19.16 -26.03
C THR A 991 -41.64 -18.78 -27.47
N GLU A 992 -42.26 -19.68 -28.24
CA GLU A 992 -42.66 -19.36 -29.63
C GLU A 992 -43.74 -18.27 -29.70
N GLU A 993 -44.58 -18.13 -28.67
CA GLU A 993 -45.54 -17.03 -28.54
C GLU A 993 -44.82 -15.70 -28.29
N GLN A 994 -43.84 -15.68 -27.37
CA GLN A 994 -42.99 -14.52 -27.08
C GLN A 994 -42.18 -14.07 -28.31
N LYS A 995 -41.55 -15.01 -29.03
CA LYS A 995 -40.88 -14.74 -30.33
C LYS A 995 -41.85 -14.19 -31.37
N THR A 996 -43.10 -14.62 -31.36
CA THR A 996 -44.13 -14.14 -32.30
C THR A 996 -44.57 -12.72 -31.96
N LEU A 997 -44.64 -12.36 -30.68
CA LEU A 997 -44.89 -10.98 -30.24
C LEU A 997 -43.73 -10.05 -30.62
N VAL A 998 -42.47 -10.42 -30.34
CA VAL A 998 -41.30 -9.58 -30.71
C VAL A 998 -41.20 -9.38 -32.22
N LYS A 999 -41.50 -10.40 -33.04
CA LYS A 999 -41.54 -10.29 -34.51
C LYS A 999 -42.57 -9.26 -35.02
N GLN A 1000 -43.57 -8.86 -34.24
CA GLN A 1000 -44.51 -7.79 -34.65
C GLN A 1000 -43.89 -6.40 -34.61
N TYR A 1001 -42.82 -6.22 -33.82
CA TYR A 1001 -42.07 -4.96 -33.66
C TYR A 1001 -40.80 -4.90 -34.51
N LEU A 1002 -40.50 -5.94 -35.30
CA LEU A 1002 -39.36 -6.02 -36.22
C LEU A 1002 -39.83 -5.98 -37.69
N SER A 1003 -39.04 -5.33 -38.54
CA SER A 1003 -39.22 -5.35 -39.99
C SER A 1003 -38.87 -6.73 -40.58
N GLN A 1004 -39.35 -7.02 -41.80
CA GLN A 1004 -39.03 -8.30 -42.45
C GLN A 1004 -37.52 -8.46 -42.72
N ASP A 1005 -36.83 -7.36 -43.03
CA ASP A 1005 -35.38 -7.37 -43.29
C ASP A 1005 -34.58 -7.64 -42.01
N GLU A 1006 -35.00 -7.07 -40.87
CA GLU A 1006 -34.42 -7.39 -39.54
C GLU A 1006 -34.67 -8.86 -39.18
N ILE A 1007 -35.88 -9.39 -39.40
CA ILE A 1007 -36.23 -10.79 -39.10
C ILE A 1007 -35.40 -11.76 -39.96
N GLU A 1008 -35.19 -11.48 -41.24
CA GLU A 1008 -34.36 -12.36 -42.09
C GLU A 1008 -32.86 -12.20 -41.80
N SER A 1009 -32.42 -11.02 -41.35
CA SER A 1009 -31.05 -10.81 -40.84
C SER A 1009 -30.78 -11.67 -39.61
N VAL A 1010 -31.66 -11.64 -38.58
CA VAL A 1010 -31.57 -12.53 -37.41
C VAL A 1010 -31.53 -14.00 -37.83
N ARG A 1011 -32.42 -14.42 -38.73
CA ARG A 1011 -32.45 -15.80 -39.24
C ARG A 1011 -31.16 -16.20 -39.92
N THR A 1012 -30.53 -15.30 -40.66
CA THR A 1012 -29.31 -15.57 -41.42
C THR A 1012 -28.13 -15.73 -40.46
N VAL A 1013 -27.91 -14.74 -39.59
CA VAL A 1013 -26.80 -14.71 -38.63
C VAL A 1013 -26.90 -15.87 -37.62
N VAL A 1014 -28.10 -16.23 -37.14
CA VAL A 1014 -28.30 -17.40 -36.27
C VAL A 1014 -28.13 -18.73 -37.04
N ARG A 1015 -28.56 -18.80 -38.31
CA ARG A 1015 -28.39 -20.02 -39.13
C ARG A 1015 -26.92 -20.27 -39.47
N GLU A 1016 -26.12 -19.23 -39.71
CA GLU A 1016 -24.68 -19.33 -39.91
C GLU A 1016 -23.95 -19.76 -38.63
N ALA A 1017 -24.27 -19.18 -37.47
CA ALA A 1017 -23.72 -19.63 -36.19
C ALA A 1017 -24.04 -21.11 -35.90
N VAL A 1018 -25.28 -21.55 -36.15
CA VAL A 1018 -25.69 -22.95 -35.99
C VAL A 1018 -25.06 -23.87 -37.04
N ALA A 1019 -24.74 -23.37 -38.24
CA ALA A 1019 -24.00 -24.13 -39.25
C ALA A 1019 -22.54 -24.34 -38.83
N ASN A 1020 -21.88 -23.29 -38.34
CA ASN A 1020 -20.50 -23.34 -37.83
C ASN A 1020 -20.38 -24.33 -36.65
N LEU A 1021 -21.35 -24.32 -35.72
CA LEU A 1021 -21.46 -25.29 -34.62
C LEU A 1021 -21.70 -26.74 -35.09
N LYS A 1022 -22.29 -26.95 -36.27
CA LYS A 1022 -22.48 -28.29 -36.86
C LYS A 1022 -21.25 -28.79 -37.60
N THR A 1023 -20.51 -27.92 -38.29
CA THR A 1023 -19.23 -28.31 -38.94
C THR A 1023 -18.16 -28.75 -37.94
N ILE A 1024 -18.21 -28.25 -36.70
CA ILE A 1024 -17.33 -28.71 -35.60
C ILE A 1024 -17.68 -30.15 -35.16
N ASN A 1025 -18.92 -30.60 -35.38
CA ASN A 1025 -19.43 -31.91 -34.94
C ASN A 1025 -19.47 -33.00 -36.02
N SER A 1026 -18.92 -32.74 -37.23
CA SER A 1026 -18.90 -33.73 -38.32
C SER A 1026 -17.51 -33.83 -38.97
N GLY A 1027 -16.60 -34.56 -38.34
CA GLY A 1027 -15.30 -34.88 -38.93
C GLY A 1027 -15.42 -35.94 -40.02
N ASP A 1028 -15.00 -35.60 -41.24
CA ASP A 1028 -14.60 -36.58 -42.27
C ASP A 1028 -13.13 -36.34 -42.62
N ASN A 1029 -12.35 -37.41 -42.65
CA ASN A 1029 -10.91 -37.36 -42.40
C ASN A 1029 -10.14 -37.79 -43.65
N SER A 1030 -9.68 -36.83 -44.47
CA SER A 1030 -8.74 -37.16 -45.53
C SER A 1030 -7.66 -36.10 -45.80
N LYS A 1031 -6.40 -36.58 -45.65
CA LYS A 1031 -5.12 -36.05 -46.16
C LYS A 1031 -4.40 -34.94 -45.37
N LYS A 1032 -3.48 -35.46 -44.54
CA LYS A 1032 -2.07 -35.05 -44.39
C LYS A 1032 -1.78 -33.63 -43.87
N GLY A 1033 -1.38 -33.60 -42.59
CA GLY A 1033 0.05 -33.42 -42.32
C GLY A 1033 0.43 -32.31 -41.35
N GLU A 1034 0.09 -32.46 -40.07
CA GLU A 1034 0.73 -31.75 -38.96
C GLU A 1034 0.56 -32.56 -37.66
N ARG A 1035 1.46 -32.37 -36.68
CA ARG A 1035 1.35 -33.00 -35.35
C ARG A 1035 0.30 -32.24 -34.53
N PRO A 1036 -0.68 -32.90 -33.90
CA PRO A 1036 -1.61 -32.22 -33.00
C PRO A 1036 -0.92 -31.84 -31.69
N GLN A 1037 -1.27 -30.66 -31.16
CA GLN A 1037 -1.10 -30.38 -29.72
C GLN A 1037 -2.11 -31.24 -28.95
N GLU A 1038 -1.70 -31.74 -27.78
CA GLU A 1038 -2.60 -32.49 -26.89
C GLU A 1038 -3.59 -31.51 -26.24
N THR A 1039 -4.87 -31.66 -26.55
CA THR A 1039 -5.96 -30.99 -25.82
C THR A 1039 -6.36 -31.82 -24.62
N GLU A 1040 -6.45 -31.19 -23.44
CA GLU A 1040 -6.87 -31.85 -22.20
C GLU A 1040 -8.26 -32.51 -22.32
N PRO A 1041 -8.51 -33.63 -21.60
CA PRO A 1041 -9.78 -34.34 -21.66
C PRO A 1041 -10.89 -33.56 -20.94
N GLN A 1042 -11.97 -33.22 -21.67
CA GLN A 1042 -13.13 -32.55 -21.09
C GLN A 1042 -14.09 -33.54 -20.42
N ILE A 1043 -14.57 -33.17 -19.23
CA ILE A 1043 -15.53 -33.94 -18.42
C ILE A 1043 -16.95 -33.83 -18.99
N GLN A 1044 -17.64 -34.95 -19.12
CA GLN A 1044 -18.99 -35.05 -19.70
C GLN A 1044 -20.01 -35.68 -18.73
N VAL A 1045 -21.28 -35.58 -19.08
CA VAL A 1045 -22.37 -36.26 -18.36
C VAL A 1045 -22.24 -37.77 -18.55
N GLY A 1046 -22.24 -38.51 -17.44
CA GLY A 1046 -22.01 -39.94 -17.37
C GLY A 1046 -20.59 -40.33 -16.97
N ASP A 1047 -19.64 -39.39 -16.94
CA ASP A 1047 -18.27 -39.68 -16.54
C ASP A 1047 -18.12 -39.93 -15.05
N SER A 1048 -17.27 -40.89 -14.71
CA SER A 1048 -16.80 -41.15 -13.35
C SER A 1048 -15.71 -40.15 -12.98
N VAL A 1049 -15.91 -39.42 -11.89
CA VAL A 1049 -15.03 -38.34 -11.44
C VAL A 1049 -14.68 -38.43 -9.95
N THR A 1050 -13.49 -37.98 -9.61
CA THR A 1050 -13.03 -37.73 -8.23
C THR A 1050 -12.79 -36.23 -8.06
N ILE A 1051 -13.04 -35.68 -6.87
CA ILE A 1051 -12.75 -34.27 -6.58
C ILE A 1051 -11.24 -34.09 -6.39
N SER A 1052 -10.66 -33.12 -7.07
CA SER A 1052 -9.23 -32.79 -7.07
C SER A 1052 -8.77 -32.07 -5.80
N VAL A 1053 -9.70 -31.44 -5.08
CA VAL A 1053 -9.47 -30.62 -3.88
C VAL A 1053 -10.06 -31.32 -2.64
N PRO A 1054 -9.28 -31.57 -1.58
CA PRO A 1054 -9.73 -32.45 -0.49
C PRO A 1054 -10.62 -31.73 0.53
N TYR A 1055 -11.93 -31.54 0.25
CA TYR A 1055 -12.92 -31.32 1.31
C TYR A 1055 -14.31 -31.96 1.11
N HIS A 1056 -14.83 -32.47 2.23
CA HIS A 1056 -16.21 -32.95 2.46
C HIS A 1056 -16.72 -34.19 1.69
N VAL A 1057 -15.83 -34.96 1.06
CA VAL A 1057 -16.04 -36.37 0.67
C VAL A 1057 -14.81 -37.17 1.14
N ARG A 1058 -14.95 -38.46 1.49
CA ARG A 1058 -13.77 -39.27 1.87
C ARG A 1058 -12.85 -39.43 0.64
N ASN A 1059 -11.55 -39.19 0.81
CA ASN A 1059 -10.55 -39.42 -0.24
C ASN A 1059 -10.74 -40.81 -0.87
N GLY A 1060 -10.93 -40.85 -2.19
CA GLY A 1060 -11.09 -42.09 -2.97
C GLY A 1060 -12.53 -42.49 -3.31
N GLN A 1061 -13.57 -41.81 -2.81
CA GLN A 1061 -14.92 -42.04 -3.34
C GLN A 1061 -15.01 -41.48 -4.77
N SER A 1062 -15.60 -42.25 -5.67
CA SER A 1062 -15.90 -41.83 -7.05
C SER A 1062 -17.37 -41.47 -7.18
N GLY A 1063 -17.65 -40.36 -7.85
CA GLY A 1063 -19.01 -39.93 -8.21
C GLY A 1063 -19.23 -39.99 -9.72
N VAL A 1064 -20.48 -39.90 -10.15
CA VAL A 1064 -20.84 -39.81 -11.58
C VAL A 1064 -21.49 -38.46 -11.85
N VAL A 1065 -21.03 -37.77 -12.90
CA VAL A 1065 -21.64 -36.51 -13.36
C VAL A 1065 -23.01 -36.82 -13.97
N GLU A 1066 -24.09 -36.28 -13.42
CA GLU A 1066 -25.46 -36.58 -13.86
C GLU A 1066 -26.02 -35.50 -14.81
N PHE A 1067 -25.65 -34.24 -14.59
CA PHE A 1067 -25.92 -33.10 -15.47
C PHE A 1067 -25.05 -31.91 -15.06
N PHE A 1068 -25.03 -30.84 -15.86
CA PHE A 1068 -24.44 -29.54 -15.49
C PHE A 1068 -25.56 -28.55 -15.16
N ASN A 1069 -25.35 -27.70 -14.16
CA ASN A 1069 -26.32 -26.66 -13.78
C ASN A 1069 -26.20 -25.40 -14.68
N GLU A 1070 -27.09 -24.42 -14.47
CA GLU A 1070 -27.18 -23.20 -15.30
C GLU A 1070 -25.93 -22.29 -15.24
N ILE A 1071 -25.05 -22.51 -14.27
CA ILE A 1071 -23.76 -21.80 -14.12
C ILE A 1071 -22.54 -22.64 -14.55
N GLY A 1072 -22.75 -23.83 -15.10
CA GLY A 1072 -21.70 -24.68 -15.68
C GLY A 1072 -21.00 -25.62 -14.69
N GLU A 1073 -21.48 -25.74 -13.44
CA GLU A 1073 -20.96 -26.71 -12.48
C GLU A 1073 -21.54 -28.10 -12.72
N ALA A 1074 -20.74 -29.14 -12.52
CA ALA A 1074 -21.17 -30.52 -12.60
C ALA A 1074 -21.96 -30.92 -11.35
N ILE A 1075 -23.17 -31.46 -11.54
CA ILE A 1075 -23.97 -32.08 -10.49
C ILE A 1075 -23.58 -33.54 -10.39
N ILE A 1076 -23.02 -33.93 -9.25
CA ILE A 1076 -22.42 -35.25 -9.03
C ILE A 1076 -23.26 -36.09 -8.09
N TYR A 1077 -23.47 -37.35 -8.48
CA TYR A 1077 -24.07 -38.39 -7.68
C TYR A 1077 -23.00 -39.29 -7.04
N TRP A 1078 -23.07 -39.54 -5.73
CA TRP A 1078 -22.08 -40.30 -4.96
C TRP A 1078 -22.59 -41.70 -4.57
N ILE A 1079 -21.74 -42.72 -4.71
CA ILE A 1079 -22.04 -44.11 -4.34
C ILE A 1079 -21.21 -44.48 -3.10
N ASN A 1080 -21.83 -45.07 -2.09
CA ASN A 1080 -21.15 -45.56 -0.87
C ASN A 1080 -20.86 -47.06 -0.97
N ASP A 1081 -19.72 -47.50 -0.45
CA ASP A 1081 -19.34 -48.91 -0.36
C ASP A 1081 -20.32 -49.70 0.53
N GLY A 1082 -20.95 -50.73 -0.03
CA GLY A 1082 -21.59 -51.80 0.75
C GLY A 1082 -22.98 -52.22 0.30
N ASP A 1083 -23.78 -51.31 -0.27
CA ASP A 1083 -25.14 -51.63 -0.73
C ASP A 1083 -25.50 -50.86 -2.00
N ASN A 1084 -26.04 -51.56 -3.00
CA ASN A 1084 -26.29 -51.04 -4.36
C ASN A 1084 -27.60 -50.22 -4.44
N GLN A 1085 -27.87 -49.38 -3.44
CA GLN A 1085 -29.08 -48.54 -3.34
C GLN A 1085 -28.76 -47.05 -3.29
N LYS A 1086 -29.55 -46.26 -4.04
CA LYS A 1086 -29.30 -44.83 -4.24
C LYS A 1086 -29.67 -43.99 -3.00
N HIS A 1087 -28.72 -43.70 -2.11
CA HIS A 1087 -28.95 -42.87 -0.92
C HIS A 1087 -27.79 -41.92 -0.54
N GLN A 1088 -27.64 -40.81 -1.29
CA GLN A 1088 -27.25 -39.48 -0.75
C GLN A 1088 -27.49 -38.37 -1.80
N ALA A 1089 -27.46 -37.11 -1.35
CA ALA A 1089 -27.92 -35.96 -2.12
C ALA A 1089 -26.94 -35.48 -3.20
N HIS A 1090 -27.49 -34.97 -4.31
CA HIS A 1090 -26.74 -34.29 -5.37
C HIS A 1090 -26.00 -33.06 -4.82
N ARG A 1091 -24.78 -32.80 -5.30
CA ARG A 1091 -24.00 -31.59 -5.02
C ARG A 1091 -23.39 -31.05 -6.31
N SER A 1092 -23.31 -29.73 -6.44
CA SER A 1092 -22.58 -29.07 -7.54
C SER A 1092 -21.11 -28.90 -7.20
N TYR A 1093 -20.26 -29.02 -8.22
CA TYR A 1093 -18.82 -28.74 -8.15
C TYR A 1093 -18.35 -28.08 -9.45
N PRO A 1094 -17.48 -27.06 -9.40
CA PRO A 1094 -16.82 -26.51 -10.59
C PRO A 1094 -16.07 -27.61 -11.36
N VAL A 1095 -16.06 -27.53 -12.69
CA VAL A 1095 -15.39 -28.54 -13.53
C VAL A 1095 -13.86 -28.57 -13.31
N SER A 1096 -13.28 -27.43 -12.91
CA SER A 1096 -11.89 -27.29 -12.48
C SER A 1096 -11.51 -28.14 -11.27
N ASP A 1097 -12.49 -28.50 -10.45
CA ASP A 1097 -12.27 -29.13 -9.15
C ASP A 1097 -12.45 -30.66 -9.25
N LEU A 1098 -12.53 -31.19 -10.47
CA LEU A 1098 -12.85 -32.57 -10.79
C LEU A 1098 -11.78 -33.21 -11.69
N THR A 1099 -11.53 -34.49 -11.48
CA THR A 1099 -10.60 -35.29 -12.26
C THR A 1099 -11.29 -36.55 -12.77
N LEU A 1100 -11.10 -36.87 -14.05
CA LEU A 1100 -11.63 -38.08 -14.67
C LEU A 1100 -10.99 -39.34 -14.09
N VAL A 1101 -11.83 -40.26 -13.60
CA VAL A 1101 -11.41 -41.61 -13.21
C VAL A 1101 -11.32 -42.45 -14.49
N LYS A 1102 -10.09 -42.68 -14.98
CA LYS A 1102 -9.85 -43.60 -16.11
C LYS A 1102 -10.41 -44.98 -15.78
N ASN A 1103 -11.46 -45.40 -16.48
CA ASN A 1103 -11.95 -46.78 -16.47
C ASN A 1103 -10.88 -47.69 -17.09
N LEU A 1104 -10.05 -48.31 -16.24
CA LEU A 1104 -9.10 -49.36 -16.63
C LEU A 1104 -9.83 -50.69 -16.86
N SER A 1105 -10.50 -50.79 -18.01
CA SER A 1105 -10.86 -52.09 -18.61
C SER A 1105 -9.84 -52.46 -19.67
N ASP A 1106 -9.19 -53.61 -19.45
CA ASP A 1106 -8.32 -54.37 -20.35
C ASP A 1106 -6.88 -53.88 -20.61
N SER A 1107 -5.97 -54.41 -19.78
CA SER A 1107 -4.55 -54.76 -20.04
C SER A 1107 -3.67 -53.83 -20.88
N ASP A 1108 -2.76 -53.09 -20.24
CA ASP A 1108 -1.38 -53.55 -20.01
C ASP A 1108 -0.55 -52.61 -19.10
N THR A 1109 0.70 -52.98 -18.81
CA THR A 1109 1.56 -52.47 -17.73
C THR A 1109 2.18 -51.07 -17.93
N ALA A 1110 2.31 -50.32 -16.82
CA ALA A 1110 3.33 -49.30 -16.46
C ALA A 1110 3.93 -48.40 -17.59
N THR A 1111 4.00 -47.08 -17.44
CA THR A 1111 4.72 -46.36 -16.37
C THR A 1111 4.36 -44.87 -16.43
N THR A 1112 4.23 -44.19 -15.29
CA THR A 1112 4.01 -42.72 -15.10
C THR A 1112 3.15 -42.01 -16.16
#